data_AF-A0A960VJ27-F1
#
_entry.id   AF-A0A960VJ27-F1
#
_cell.length_a   1.000
_cell.length_b   1.000
_cell.length_c   1.000
_cell.angle_alpha   90.00
_cell.angle_beta   90.00
_cell.angle_gamma   90.00
#
_symmetry.space_group_name_H-M   'P 1'
#
loop_
_entity.id
_entity.type
_entity.pdbx_description
1 polymer ?
#
loop_
_entity_poly.entity_id
_entity_poly.type
_entity_poly.pdbx_seq_one_letter_code
_entity_poly.pdbx_strand_id
1 'polypeptide(L)'
;MKKFTMFAALALAMVFALSAFAGEMPYVTKGNSTLHGGSANFAKAAGDTIDVMGPTGSGAAYIGDFESGGALNGGASGWTTEDVTQPTVTHFQLSNYNQTVASNLAAWCGDISFPSCDDSLDPAGGYGNSWHDLISCRITVADPGSSASVNVTATLQHDTEPGYDYTRLSAKIQGNLGYTDIQSWDGAGTVAVNNGLTYLPAELVGGTDVYMVFRVQSDGGWSDADCSWPTAGACQVDDITVTVTQAGQTDIVSFTDFQDVGGVLDVEGLSTFDWFIDFPDGVGDFAKIWDNLEDADPCNTNYSNQVAFIDDGLVVPGTGGTTCINWCYGPAGYIVNTTGGLAGPASHIYVWLNSPVMTWPNASYDGMLYSFDAYRHEDLSVDAPGIFYTWSVRSADTDDSAGNGAQVLSEQPWLDRNFVYFGGPDYLRVTNDVTDLMNAGRDVIQVQTGCYELGWAFGYTGNDGYPAPYFDNFAVKVFPYVGPGVSTREIDLANDNFPENEVSFDINQEVNPATFGGLHVRFDMARNISLAAHLRNDPGDSMVIDIVPVRSGATLAGTPEFHYSINANPEFNAYRTFPTSGMIPALGPAVGASGIADPDAWAFDIPDTGALFPGDVLHWYVRAGDQVGADIQYATFPADISGFGDFSGPLSYNSTMTIHALPTISDDGGAKKAPQTLFWNDFANRGGEAEWYAALGQLGMGLGSDYDIYYTNGPSSSVGNGIGGRTSGLSLEGYNNMLYTAGDLGTTTLSNGDYAADAGNDIGAVLAWLGTGNKNLVMTGDDLVSDLAINAGAAGLAFSEDVMGVNAFAQDARSFINNQTTPLVVTIAGNSVFSNISSWIAYGGCFGINTFDAVTTRAGAERLAEFTDPNGGAGAYSFSAATLNVYNTTNNVISFPYDFMFIYDNPDESPANTTGLSARARVLSDIFDAIGIVPGSTPTPVPGAEKFAVSNYPNPFNPATKISYTMPKAGHMTLKVYNVRGQLVKTLIDGQVAAGTDFVMWDGTNNQGSNVASGVYFYEARSGNNVQVNKMALVK
;
A
#
# COMPACT_ATOMS: atom_id res chain seq x y z
N MET A 1 20.39 13.73 -15.39
CA MET A 1 21.72 13.40 -14.83
C MET A 1 21.75 13.34 -13.30
N LYS A 2 20.89 14.04 -12.54
CA LYS A 2 20.82 13.95 -11.06
C LYS A 2 20.03 12.76 -10.49
N LYS A 3 19.07 12.18 -11.25
CA LYS A 3 18.25 11.04 -10.82
C LYS A 3 19.00 9.69 -10.79
N PHE A 4 19.94 9.44 -11.70
CA PHE A 4 20.72 8.18 -11.79
C PHE A 4 21.77 8.02 -10.68
N THR A 5 22.31 9.12 -10.16
CA THR A 5 23.16 9.13 -8.96
C THR A 5 22.38 8.83 -7.68
N MET A 6 21.05 8.93 -7.71
CA MET A 6 20.19 8.86 -6.53
C MET A 6 19.90 7.41 -6.11
N PHE A 7 19.62 6.51 -7.06
CA PHE A 7 19.43 5.07 -6.79
C PHE A 7 20.73 4.34 -6.43
N ALA A 8 21.83 4.68 -7.10
CA ALA A 8 23.15 4.15 -6.75
C ALA A 8 23.63 4.68 -5.39
N ALA A 9 23.28 5.92 -5.02
CA ALA A 9 23.51 6.45 -3.68
C ALA A 9 22.56 5.81 -2.65
N LEU A 10 21.32 5.45 -3.01
CA LEU A 10 20.36 4.73 -2.16
C LEU A 10 20.90 3.34 -1.77
N ALA A 11 21.36 2.56 -2.75
CA ALA A 11 21.92 1.24 -2.54
C ALA A 11 23.27 1.28 -1.80
N LEU A 12 24.07 2.33 -2.03
CA LEU A 12 25.36 2.52 -1.34
C LEU A 12 25.18 3.10 0.08
N ALA A 13 24.21 3.98 0.31
CA ALA A 13 23.84 4.50 1.64
C ALA A 13 23.19 3.42 2.50
N MET A 14 22.40 2.51 1.91
CA MET A 14 21.98 1.27 2.55
C MET A 14 23.18 0.52 3.11
N VAL A 15 24.23 0.26 2.32
CA VAL A 15 25.42 -0.50 2.78
C VAL A 15 26.18 0.16 3.94
N PHE A 16 26.15 1.49 4.09
CA PHE A 16 26.92 2.22 5.12
C PHE A 16 26.10 2.67 6.35
N ALA A 17 24.78 2.80 6.26
CA ALA A 17 23.90 3.09 7.42
C ALA A 17 23.48 1.82 8.19
N LEU A 18 23.77 0.63 7.64
CA LEU A 18 23.27 -0.68 8.09
C LEU A 18 23.87 -1.25 9.38
N SER A 19 24.79 -0.58 10.09
CA SER A 19 25.39 -1.16 11.30
C SER A 19 24.62 -0.85 12.60
N ALA A 20 23.68 0.11 12.61
CA ALA A 20 22.99 0.55 13.83
C ALA A 20 21.51 0.14 13.93
N PHE A 21 20.85 -0.26 12.84
CA PHE A 21 19.40 -0.55 12.79
C PHE A 21 19.04 -1.88 12.11
N ALA A 22 20.00 -2.81 11.99
CA ALA A 22 19.85 -4.05 11.20
C ALA A 22 18.75 -5.02 11.66
N GLY A 23 18.08 -4.77 12.79
CA GLY A 23 17.04 -5.65 13.33
C GLY A 23 15.60 -5.33 12.90
N GLU A 24 15.31 -4.12 12.41
CA GLU A 24 13.93 -3.58 12.40
C GLU A 24 13.55 -2.77 11.16
N MET A 25 14.28 -2.86 10.04
CA MET A 25 13.87 -2.14 8.83
C MET A 25 12.95 -2.98 7.92
N PRO A 26 11.75 -2.47 7.60
CA PRO A 26 10.77 -3.21 6.81
C PRO A 26 11.16 -3.38 5.34
N TYR A 27 10.74 -4.47 4.73
CA TYR A 27 10.72 -4.68 3.29
C TYR A 27 9.76 -3.70 2.61
N VAL A 28 10.31 -2.83 1.76
CA VAL A 28 9.56 -1.82 1.02
C VAL A 28 9.02 -2.44 -0.27
N THR A 29 7.69 -2.55 -0.42
CA THR A 29 7.04 -3.03 -1.65
C THR A 29 5.97 -2.04 -2.12
N LYS A 30 5.91 -1.81 -3.43
CA LYS A 30 4.86 -0.95 -4.03
C LYS A 30 3.54 -1.73 -4.07
N GLY A 31 2.73 -1.58 -3.01
CA GLY A 31 1.26 -1.72 -2.97
C GLY A 31 0.57 -3.06 -3.21
N ASN A 32 1.04 -3.94 -4.09
CA ASN A 32 0.16 -4.96 -4.71
C ASN A 32 0.59 -6.43 -4.53
N SER A 33 1.44 -6.77 -3.55
CA SER A 33 2.22 -8.03 -3.62
C SER A 33 1.75 -9.24 -2.78
N THR A 34 0.51 -9.31 -2.28
CA THR A 34 0.07 -10.47 -1.47
C THR A 34 -1.16 -11.20 -2.02
N LEU A 35 -1.02 -12.53 -2.21
CA LEU A 35 -2.06 -13.46 -2.61
C LEU A 35 -2.59 -14.20 -1.38
N HIS A 36 -3.89 -14.07 -1.10
CA HIS A 36 -4.55 -14.68 0.07
C HIS A 36 -5.11 -16.08 -0.22
N GLY A 37 -5.01 -16.97 0.75
CA GLY A 37 -5.53 -18.34 0.70
C GLY A 37 -7.06 -18.49 0.88
N GLY A 38 -7.86 -17.60 0.29
CA GLY A 38 -9.33 -17.65 0.37
C GLY A 38 -10.03 -17.23 -0.92
N SER A 39 -11.23 -17.78 -1.18
CA SER A 39 -12.00 -17.52 -2.40
C SER A 39 -12.27 -16.02 -2.60
N ALA A 40 -12.04 -15.53 -3.83
CA ALA A 40 -12.16 -14.14 -4.27
C ALA A 40 -13.60 -13.55 -4.29
N ASN A 41 -14.55 -14.09 -3.53
CA ASN A 41 -15.95 -13.62 -3.55
C ASN A 41 -16.26 -12.46 -2.58
N PHE A 42 -15.24 -11.74 -2.08
CA PHE A 42 -15.43 -10.55 -1.24
C PHE A 42 -14.76 -9.27 -1.78
N ALA A 43 -14.43 -9.21 -3.07
CA ALA A 43 -14.11 -7.95 -3.75
C ALA A 43 -15.40 -7.15 -4.04
N LYS A 44 -16.01 -6.64 -2.96
CA LYS A 44 -16.83 -5.43 -2.88
C LYS A 44 -17.26 -5.29 -1.41
N ALA A 45 -16.53 -4.50 -0.64
CA ALA A 45 -17.05 -3.97 0.60
C ALA A 45 -18.16 -2.96 0.25
N ALA A 46 -19.39 -3.46 0.10
CA ALA A 46 -20.57 -2.63 0.29
C ALA A 46 -20.89 -2.68 1.78
N GLY A 47 -20.36 -1.74 2.56
CA GLY A 47 -20.69 -1.57 3.98
C GLY A 47 -19.46 -1.26 4.83
N ASP A 48 -19.40 -0.03 5.32
CA ASP A 48 -18.45 0.48 6.31
C ASP A 48 -18.77 -0.18 7.66
N THR A 49 -17.97 -1.16 8.09
CA THR A 49 -18.15 -1.80 9.39
C THR A 49 -16.88 -2.53 9.83
N ILE A 50 -16.45 -2.34 11.08
CA ILE A 50 -15.68 -3.37 11.80
C ILE A 50 -16.59 -4.58 11.93
N ASP A 51 -16.49 -5.46 10.95
CA ASP A 51 -17.34 -6.64 10.85
C ASP A 51 -16.55 -7.84 11.36
N VAL A 52 -16.73 -8.20 12.63
CA VAL A 52 -16.29 -9.52 13.15
C VAL A 52 -17.26 -10.57 12.59
N MET A 53 -17.13 -10.84 11.29
CA MET A 53 -17.91 -11.85 10.59
C MET A 53 -17.39 -13.24 10.97
N GLY A 54 -18.03 -13.85 11.96
CA GLY A 54 -18.06 -15.30 12.07
C GLY A 54 -18.77 -15.91 10.86
N PRO A 55 -18.49 -17.18 10.51
CA PRO A 55 -19.15 -17.86 9.41
C PRO A 55 -20.68 -17.80 9.60
N THR A 56 -21.35 -17.52 8.49
CA THR A 56 -22.81 -17.47 8.30
C THR A 56 -23.61 -18.19 9.40
N GLY A 57 -24.28 -17.43 10.26
CA GLY A 57 -25.50 -17.89 10.95
C GLY A 57 -25.48 -18.07 12.47
N SER A 58 -24.46 -17.69 13.24
CA SER A 58 -24.59 -17.65 14.71
C SER A 58 -23.88 -16.45 15.32
N GLY A 59 -24.68 -15.58 15.92
CA GLY A 59 -24.26 -14.25 16.35
C GLY A 59 -23.35 -14.25 17.58
N ALA A 60 -22.24 -13.53 17.41
CA ALA A 60 -21.65 -12.62 18.37
C ALA A 60 -20.70 -11.71 17.57
N ALA A 61 -21.26 -10.71 16.90
CA ALA A 61 -20.47 -9.66 16.27
C ALA A 61 -20.03 -8.68 17.36
N TYR A 62 -18.72 -8.43 17.48
CA TYR A 62 -18.21 -7.31 18.26
C TYR A 62 -18.02 -6.13 17.30
N ILE A 63 -18.84 -5.10 17.48
CA ILE A 63 -18.74 -3.86 16.73
C ILE A 63 -17.77 -2.97 17.50
N GLY A 64 -16.57 -2.77 16.97
CA GLY A 64 -15.79 -1.59 17.35
C GLY A 64 -16.46 -0.40 16.66
N ASP A 65 -17.40 0.26 17.33
CA ASP A 65 -18.18 1.35 16.74
C ASP A 65 -17.27 2.55 16.44
N PHE A 66 -16.82 2.68 15.18
CA PHE A 66 -16.44 3.96 14.59
C PHE A 66 -17.68 4.78 14.15
N GLU A 67 -18.92 4.28 14.29
CA GLU A 67 -20.10 4.87 13.63
C GLU A 67 -21.17 5.45 14.58
N SER A 68 -21.04 5.32 15.91
CA SER A 68 -22.11 5.76 16.81
C SER A 68 -21.99 7.24 17.20
N GLY A 69 -22.68 8.11 16.44
CA GLY A 69 -22.84 9.55 16.70
C GLY A 69 -23.54 9.90 18.02
N GLY A 70 -22.91 9.63 19.15
CA GLY A 70 -23.44 9.84 20.49
C GLY A 70 -22.37 10.21 21.51
N ALA A 71 -22.05 11.51 21.57
CA ALA A 71 -21.27 12.21 22.60
C ALA A 71 -19.74 12.22 22.45
N LEU A 72 -19.26 13.09 21.56
CA LEU A 72 -17.96 13.75 21.69
C LEU A 72 -17.95 14.69 22.90
N ASN A 73 -17.62 14.14 24.07
CA ASN A 73 -17.00 14.84 25.19
C ASN A 73 -16.35 13.79 26.11
N GLY A 74 -15.12 13.40 25.76
CA GLY A 74 -14.23 12.59 26.61
C GLY A 74 -13.87 11.22 26.04
N GLY A 75 -12.63 11.09 25.58
CA GLY A 75 -11.95 9.83 25.26
C GLY A 75 -12.31 9.24 23.89
N ALA A 76 -11.29 9.03 23.06
CA ALA A 76 -11.36 8.11 21.92
C ALA A 76 -12.00 6.78 22.39
N SER A 77 -12.76 6.11 21.52
CA SER A 77 -13.48 4.84 21.78
C SER A 77 -12.56 3.64 22.13
N GLY A 78 -11.61 3.82 23.04
CA GLY A 78 -10.57 2.89 23.47
C GLY A 78 -9.30 2.86 22.61
N TRP A 79 -9.24 3.58 21.48
CA TRP A 79 -8.02 3.72 20.68
C TRP A 79 -7.01 4.63 21.39
N THR A 80 -5.76 4.18 21.47
CA THR A 80 -4.67 4.94 22.10
C THR A 80 -3.64 5.29 21.07
N THR A 81 -3.25 6.56 21.06
CA THR A 81 -2.24 7.09 20.16
C THR A 81 -0.91 7.05 20.88
N GLU A 82 0.12 6.61 20.18
CA GLU A 82 1.48 6.60 20.68
C GLU A 82 2.33 7.38 19.69
N ASP A 83 2.71 8.58 20.12
CA ASP A 83 3.65 9.42 19.39
C ASP A 83 5.05 9.11 19.92
N VAL A 84 5.89 8.59 19.04
CA VAL A 84 7.30 8.29 19.31
C VAL A 84 8.20 9.09 18.37
N THR A 85 7.69 10.21 17.86
CA THR A 85 8.43 11.27 17.16
C THR A 85 9.44 11.92 18.12
N GLN A 86 10.53 11.21 18.44
CA GLN A 86 11.59 11.54 19.42
C GLN A 86 11.09 11.72 20.88
N PRO A 87 11.90 11.43 21.92
CA PRO A 87 11.44 10.74 23.12
C PRO A 87 10.53 11.54 24.08
N THR A 88 9.42 10.92 24.53
CA THR A 88 8.52 11.43 25.59
C THR A 88 9.03 11.21 27.03
N VAL A 89 10.29 10.82 27.19
CA VAL A 89 10.92 10.63 28.50
C VAL A 89 12.09 11.58 28.58
N THR A 90 12.01 12.48 29.54
CA THR A 90 13.17 13.27 29.92
C THR A 90 14.08 12.44 30.80
N HIS A 91 15.38 12.54 30.57
CA HIS A 91 16.40 11.91 31.38
C HIS A 91 16.89 12.83 32.51
N PHE A 92 16.33 14.05 32.63
CA PHE A 92 16.55 14.90 33.78
C PHE A 92 15.73 14.44 34.99
N GLN A 93 16.39 14.30 36.13
CA GLN A 93 15.80 13.92 37.40
C GLN A 93 16.47 14.63 38.58
N LEU A 94 15.69 14.93 39.62
CA LEU A 94 16.23 15.53 40.84
C LEU A 94 16.88 14.45 41.69
N SER A 95 18.21 14.51 41.84
CA SER A 95 18.96 13.51 42.58
C SER A 95 20.22 14.07 43.22
N ASN A 96 20.77 13.35 44.21
CA ASN A 96 22.08 13.60 44.79
C ASN A 96 23.18 12.74 44.14
N TYR A 97 22.91 12.22 42.94
CA TYR A 97 23.57 11.05 42.38
C TYR A 97 25.08 11.21 42.12
N ASN A 98 25.58 12.43 41.91
CA ASN A 98 27.01 12.72 41.76
C ASN A 98 27.46 13.85 42.71
N GLN A 99 26.73 14.03 43.81
CA GLN A 99 26.97 15.07 44.80
C GLN A 99 27.69 14.47 46.02
N THR A 100 28.76 15.15 46.47
CA THR A 100 29.54 14.69 47.64
C THR A 100 28.76 14.71 48.97
N VAL A 101 27.61 15.39 48.99
CA VAL A 101 26.76 15.56 50.17
C VAL A 101 25.38 14.98 49.87
N ALA A 102 25.00 13.93 50.60
CA ALA A 102 23.76 13.18 50.37
C ALA A 102 22.46 13.99 50.53
N SER A 103 22.52 15.22 51.02
CA SER A 103 21.39 16.15 51.18
C SER A 103 21.46 17.36 50.24
N ASN A 104 22.29 17.31 49.19
CA ASN A 104 22.36 18.34 48.15
C ASN A 104 21.84 17.75 46.84
N LEU A 105 20.54 17.87 46.58
CA LEU A 105 19.91 17.51 45.31
C LEU A 105 20.31 18.47 44.19
N ALA A 106 20.45 17.96 42.96
CA ALA A 106 20.66 18.71 41.74
C ALA A 106 19.80 18.12 40.61
N ALA A 107 19.60 18.87 39.52
CA ALA A 107 19.00 18.33 38.31
C ALA A 107 20.06 17.54 37.53
N TRP A 108 19.94 16.21 37.52
CA TRP A 108 20.87 15.29 36.86
C TRP A 108 20.25 14.71 35.60
N CYS A 109 20.97 14.77 34.47
CA CYS A 109 20.58 14.14 33.21
C CYS A 109 21.33 12.82 33.04
N GLY A 110 20.62 11.69 33.16
CA GLY A 110 21.19 10.35 33.05
C GLY A 110 20.16 9.28 33.39
N ASP A 111 20.45 8.02 33.02
CA ASP A 111 19.58 6.88 33.29
C ASP A 111 20.39 5.76 33.95
N ILE A 112 19.92 5.36 35.12
CA ILE A 112 20.48 4.27 35.94
C ILE A 112 20.34 2.89 35.28
N SER A 113 19.47 2.78 34.26
CA SER A 113 19.30 1.57 33.47
C SER A 113 20.47 1.33 32.50
N PHE A 114 21.25 2.36 32.17
CA PHE A 114 22.52 2.26 31.44
C PHE A 114 23.67 2.15 32.45
N PRO A 115 24.19 0.95 32.74
CA PRO A 115 25.31 0.81 33.68
C PRO A 115 26.55 1.40 33.00
N SER A 116 27.28 2.29 33.68
CA SER A 116 28.58 2.75 33.19
C SER A 116 29.45 1.52 32.98
N CYS A 117 29.87 1.23 31.75
CA CYS A 117 30.59 0.00 31.41
C CYS A 117 32.02 -0.08 31.99
N ASP A 118 32.34 0.80 32.94
CA ASP A 118 33.48 0.79 33.84
C ASP A 118 33.00 0.61 35.29
N ASP A 119 33.22 -0.59 35.85
CA ASP A 119 32.89 -0.94 37.25
C ASP A 119 33.63 -0.09 38.30
N SER A 120 34.60 0.75 37.91
CA SER A 120 35.32 1.67 38.79
C SER A 120 34.66 3.04 38.95
N LEU A 121 33.65 3.34 38.14
CA LEU A 121 32.81 4.52 38.24
C LEU A 121 31.53 4.15 39.02
N ASP A 122 31.53 4.45 40.33
CA ASP A 122 30.36 4.36 41.21
C ASP A 122 29.78 5.78 41.32
N PRO A 123 28.53 6.05 40.83
CA PRO A 123 27.40 5.12 40.78
C PRO A 123 26.92 4.67 39.38
N ALA A 124 26.15 3.57 39.36
CA ALA A 124 25.59 2.87 38.18
C ALA A 124 24.52 3.65 37.37
N GLY A 125 24.94 4.44 36.39
CA GLY A 125 24.05 5.23 35.54
C GLY A 125 24.78 6.16 34.57
N GLY A 126 24.35 6.19 33.31
CA GLY A 126 25.04 6.84 32.20
C GLY A 126 24.13 7.68 31.31
N TYR A 127 24.66 8.22 30.21
CA TYR A 127 23.85 8.84 29.14
C TYR A 127 23.87 8.02 27.86
N GLY A 128 22.82 8.17 27.05
CA GLY A 128 22.63 7.39 25.83
C GLY A 128 22.87 8.19 24.53
N ASN A 129 22.84 7.45 23.43
CA ASN A 129 22.95 8.02 22.09
C ASN A 129 21.66 8.78 21.71
N SER A 130 21.80 9.88 20.97
CA SER A 130 20.71 10.68 20.39
C SER A 130 19.75 11.27 21.41
N TRP A 131 20.28 11.64 22.58
CA TRP A 131 19.52 12.32 23.61
C TRP A 131 19.35 13.80 23.29
N HIS A 132 18.15 14.30 23.56
CA HIS A 132 17.77 15.70 23.37
C HIS A 132 16.92 16.13 24.56
N ASP A 133 17.57 16.44 25.68
CA ASP A 133 16.90 16.67 26.96
C ASP A 133 17.05 18.09 27.43
N LEU A 134 16.06 18.63 28.16
CA LEU A 134 16.16 19.98 28.67
C LEU A 134 15.41 20.25 29.99
N ILE A 135 15.94 21.20 30.75
CA ILE A 135 15.24 21.89 31.83
C ILE A 135 15.13 23.37 31.52
N SER A 136 14.06 23.98 31.96
CA SER A 136 13.59 25.24 31.40
C SER A 136 13.00 26.16 32.47
N CYS A 137 13.16 27.46 32.30
CA CYS A 137 12.52 28.46 33.13
C CYS A 137 11.93 29.56 32.25
N ARG A 138 10.66 29.89 32.50
CA ARG A 138 9.95 30.96 31.81
C ARG A 138 9.55 32.05 32.80
N ILE A 139 10.00 33.26 32.53
CA ILE A 139 9.82 34.41 33.41
C ILE A 139 9.10 35.52 32.65
N THR A 140 7.95 35.95 33.16
CA THR A 140 7.26 37.13 32.65
C THR A 140 7.96 38.40 33.12
N VAL A 141 8.31 39.28 32.17
CA VAL A 141 9.01 40.52 32.49
C VAL A 141 8.03 41.59 32.98
N ALA A 142 8.49 42.48 33.88
CA ALA A 142 7.63 43.51 34.48
C ALA A 142 7.16 44.57 33.49
N ASP A 143 8.00 44.92 32.49
CA ASP A 143 7.67 45.86 31.42
C ASP A 143 8.00 45.26 30.04
N PRO A 144 7.04 44.57 29.39
CA PRO A 144 7.21 43.98 28.06
C PRO A 144 7.53 45.01 26.95
N GLY A 145 7.28 46.30 27.19
CA GLY A 145 7.61 47.38 26.25
C GLY A 145 9.09 47.75 26.22
N SER A 146 9.91 47.20 27.12
CA SER A 146 11.33 47.51 27.28
C SER A 146 12.22 46.26 27.09
N SER A 147 13.47 46.46 26.68
CA SER A 147 14.44 45.37 26.55
C SER A 147 14.76 44.76 27.92
N ALA A 148 14.83 43.43 28.00
CA ALA A 148 15.17 42.69 29.20
C ALA A 148 16.59 42.10 29.10
N SER A 149 17.50 42.52 29.97
CA SER A 149 18.83 41.91 30.08
C SER A 149 18.77 40.78 31.10
N VAL A 150 19.04 39.56 30.67
CA VAL A 150 18.93 38.34 31.48
C VAL A 150 20.33 37.80 31.74
N ASN A 151 20.63 37.44 33.00
CA ASN A 151 21.85 36.74 33.37
C ASN A 151 21.52 35.52 34.24
N VAL A 152 22.11 34.38 33.88
CA VAL A 152 21.97 33.09 34.55
C VAL A 152 23.29 32.72 35.20
N THR A 153 23.23 32.38 36.50
CA THR A 153 24.33 31.77 37.22
C THR A 153 23.93 30.38 37.73
N ALA A 154 24.84 29.41 37.67
CA ALA A 154 24.61 28.05 38.15
C ALA A 154 25.94 27.33 38.39
N THR A 155 25.90 26.20 39.11
CA THR A 155 26.98 25.20 39.13
C THR A 155 26.62 24.09 38.14
N LEU A 156 27.47 23.87 37.14
CA LEU A 156 27.30 22.80 36.14
C LEU A 156 28.46 21.80 36.25
N GLN A 157 28.13 20.54 36.43
CA GLN A 157 29.04 19.42 36.18
C GLN A 157 28.60 18.74 34.89
N HIS A 158 29.50 18.57 33.94
CA HIS A 158 29.21 17.90 32.68
C HIS A 158 30.24 16.80 32.43
N ASP A 159 29.80 15.72 31.79
CA ASP A 159 30.63 14.59 31.40
C ASP A 159 30.04 13.97 30.13
N THR A 160 30.42 14.53 28.97
CA THR A 160 29.93 14.11 27.65
C THR A 160 31.10 13.87 26.71
N GLU A 161 30.89 13.18 25.59
CA GLU A 161 31.91 12.99 24.56
C GLU A 161 32.47 14.34 24.07
N PRO A 162 33.78 14.62 24.22
CA PRO A 162 34.38 15.87 23.77
C PRO A 162 34.27 16.07 22.25
N GLY A 163 33.70 17.19 21.83
CA GLY A 163 33.63 17.60 20.43
C GLY A 163 32.41 17.09 19.64
N TYR A 164 31.54 16.28 20.25
CA TYR A 164 30.38 15.67 19.60
C TYR A 164 29.10 15.82 20.45
N ASP A 165 29.22 15.60 21.76
CA ASP A 165 28.12 15.68 22.70
C ASP A 165 28.22 16.89 23.61
N TYR A 166 27.10 17.58 23.86
CA TYR A 166 27.11 18.89 24.49
C TYR A 166 26.04 19.06 25.56
N THR A 167 26.44 19.69 26.66
CA THR A 167 25.53 20.42 27.55
C THR A 167 25.55 21.90 27.19
N ARG A 168 24.39 22.57 27.11
CA ARG A 168 24.27 23.96 26.65
C ARG A 168 23.38 24.78 27.55
N LEU A 169 23.70 26.07 27.69
CA LEU A 169 22.78 27.10 28.15
C LEU A 169 22.28 27.85 26.93
N SER A 170 20.97 27.88 26.75
CA SER A 170 20.30 28.44 25.57
C SER A 170 19.10 29.29 25.97
N ALA A 171 18.56 30.03 25.01
CA ALA A 171 17.34 30.81 25.19
C ALA A 171 16.41 30.68 23.98
N LYS A 172 15.09 30.71 24.21
CA LYS A 172 14.08 30.77 23.13
C LYS A 172 13.79 32.24 22.84
N ILE A 173 13.92 32.64 21.57
CA ILE A 173 13.76 34.03 21.10
C ILE A 173 12.60 34.06 20.12
N GLN A 174 11.62 34.95 20.35
CA GLN A 174 10.48 35.09 19.44
C GLN A 174 10.95 35.52 18.05
N GLY A 175 10.58 34.71 17.04
CA GLY A 175 11.00 34.90 15.64
C GLY A 175 12.14 33.98 15.18
N ASN A 176 12.79 33.24 16.09
CA ASN A 176 13.76 32.20 15.74
C ASN A 176 13.08 30.82 15.77
N LEU A 177 13.34 29.98 14.75
CA LEU A 177 12.79 28.61 14.63
C LEU A 177 13.45 27.59 15.59
N GLY A 178 14.27 28.04 16.54
CA GLY A 178 14.98 27.17 17.47
C GLY A 178 15.65 27.94 18.61
N TYR A 179 16.45 27.21 19.40
CA TYR A 179 17.17 27.77 20.55
C TYR A 179 18.40 28.57 20.12
N THR A 180 18.63 29.69 20.79
CA THR A 180 19.85 30.48 20.66
C THR A 180 20.83 30.08 21.75
N ASP A 181 21.94 29.45 21.38
CA ASP A 181 22.97 29.01 22.33
C ASP A 181 23.79 30.19 22.85
N ILE A 182 23.85 30.29 24.17
CA ILE A 182 24.62 31.31 24.89
C ILE A 182 26.01 30.75 25.19
N GLN A 183 26.07 29.51 25.66
CA GLN A 183 27.31 28.78 25.92
C GLN A 183 27.09 27.26 25.84
N SER A 184 28.12 26.54 25.39
CA SER A 184 28.16 25.07 25.32
C SER A 184 29.38 24.52 26.04
N TRP A 185 29.25 23.31 26.58
CA TRP A 185 30.27 22.56 27.30
C TRP A 185 30.27 21.09 26.85
N ASP A 186 31.46 20.51 26.74
CA ASP A 186 31.72 19.12 26.37
C ASP A 186 32.89 18.54 27.19
N GLY A 187 33.06 17.22 27.20
CA GLY A 187 34.03 16.54 28.05
C GLY A 187 33.65 16.51 29.53
N ALA A 188 34.62 16.15 30.38
CA ALA A 188 34.42 16.00 31.82
C ALA A 188 34.93 17.22 32.61
N GLY A 189 34.06 17.85 33.42
CA GLY A 189 34.45 18.97 34.27
C GLY A 189 33.34 19.59 35.10
N THR A 190 33.74 20.41 36.08
CA THR A 190 32.83 21.27 36.86
C THR A 190 33.12 22.72 36.54
N VAL A 191 32.09 23.48 36.17
CA VAL A 191 32.18 24.88 35.74
C VAL A 191 31.13 25.73 36.46
N ALA A 192 31.51 26.98 36.74
CA ALA A 192 30.56 28.00 37.19
C ALA A 192 29.96 28.70 35.95
N VAL A 193 28.65 28.61 35.80
CA VAL A 193 27.91 29.32 34.74
C VAL A 193 27.70 30.77 35.17
N ASN A 194 27.98 31.72 34.29
CA ASN A 194 27.68 33.14 34.51
C ASN A 194 27.54 33.85 33.16
N ASN A 195 26.38 33.65 32.54
CA ASN A 195 26.16 33.98 31.14
C ASN A 195 24.74 34.50 30.95
N GLY A 196 24.55 35.31 29.92
CA GLY A 196 23.29 35.99 29.70
C GLY A 196 23.17 36.56 28.30
N LEU A 197 21.98 37.05 27.99
CA LEU A 197 21.69 37.78 26.76
C LEU A 197 20.73 38.94 27.05
N THR A 198 20.42 39.72 26.02
CA THR A 198 19.39 40.77 26.10
C THR A 198 18.30 40.49 25.09
N TYR A 199 17.06 40.42 25.56
CA TYR A 199 15.85 40.35 24.75
C TYR A 199 15.37 41.76 24.38
N LEU A 200 15.14 42.02 23.10
CA LEU A 200 14.35 43.16 22.65
C LEU A 200 12.85 42.93 22.90
N PRO A 201 12.01 43.98 22.96
CA PRO A 201 10.56 43.82 23.17
C PRO A 201 9.88 42.85 22.19
N ALA A 202 10.31 42.83 20.93
CA ALA A 202 9.76 41.93 19.90
C ALA A 202 10.27 40.48 20.00
N GLU A 203 11.32 40.25 20.78
CA GLU A 203 11.99 38.96 20.96
C GLU A 203 11.48 38.20 22.19
N LEU A 204 10.71 38.85 23.06
CA LEU A 204 10.05 38.22 24.21
C LEU A 204 9.06 37.17 23.71
N VAL A 205 9.16 35.94 24.25
CA VAL A 205 8.29 34.82 23.89
C VAL A 205 6.86 35.10 24.34
N GLY A 206 5.90 34.94 23.40
CA GLY A 206 4.51 35.32 23.63
C GLY A 206 4.31 36.84 23.79
N GLY A 207 5.33 37.63 23.46
CA GLY A 207 5.36 39.08 23.65
C GLY A 207 5.59 39.55 25.09
N THR A 208 5.81 38.65 26.06
CA THR A 208 5.93 39.03 27.49
C THR A 208 7.04 38.33 28.26
N ASP A 209 7.58 37.22 27.76
CA ASP A 209 8.40 36.35 28.60
C ASP A 209 9.83 36.19 28.09
N VAL A 210 10.76 36.00 29.01
CA VAL A 210 12.09 35.44 28.73
C VAL A 210 12.07 33.94 29.02
N TYR A 211 12.76 33.15 28.21
CA TYR A 211 12.72 31.69 28.27
C TYR A 211 14.14 31.14 28.20
N MET A 212 14.63 30.67 29.35
CA MET A 212 15.99 30.16 29.54
C MET A 212 15.99 28.65 29.68
N VAL A 213 17.00 27.96 29.11
CA VAL A 213 17.01 26.51 29.03
C VAL A 213 18.43 25.95 29.20
N PHE A 214 18.59 24.90 30.01
CA PHE A 214 19.75 24.01 29.95
C PHE A 214 19.39 22.78 29.11
N ARG A 215 20.23 22.43 28.13
CA ARG A 215 19.98 21.36 27.17
C ARG A 215 21.14 20.37 27.13
N VAL A 216 20.83 19.07 27.01
CA VAL A 216 21.77 18.00 26.68
C VAL A 216 21.47 17.53 25.26
N GLN A 217 22.52 17.39 24.45
CA GLN A 217 22.42 16.89 23.09
C GLN A 217 23.56 15.90 22.83
N SER A 218 23.24 14.64 22.56
CA SER A 218 24.21 13.63 22.12
C SER A 218 23.98 13.18 20.67
N ASP A 219 25.04 12.66 20.04
CA ASP A 219 25.00 12.12 18.69
C ASP A 219 24.66 10.61 18.67
N GLY A 220 24.83 9.95 17.53
CA GLY A 220 24.40 8.56 17.34
C GLY A 220 25.27 7.47 18.00
N GLY A 221 26.38 7.81 18.65
CA GLY A 221 27.31 6.84 19.21
C GLY A 221 28.19 7.37 20.34
N TRP A 222 29.06 6.51 20.86
CA TRP A 222 30.12 6.87 21.81
C TRP A 222 29.59 7.44 23.15
N SER A 223 28.73 6.65 23.80
CA SER A 223 28.15 6.97 25.11
C SER A 223 28.20 5.77 26.07
N ASP A 224 27.44 5.82 27.17
CA ASP A 224 27.25 4.67 28.06
C ASP A 224 26.36 3.60 27.44
N ALA A 225 25.44 3.97 26.52
CA ALA A 225 24.54 3.02 25.87
C ALA A 225 25.28 1.99 25.00
N ASP A 226 26.42 2.35 24.43
CA ASP A 226 27.28 1.47 23.62
C ASP A 226 28.63 1.15 24.28
N CYS A 227 28.77 1.45 25.57
CA CYS A 227 29.96 1.20 26.38
C CYS A 227 31.27 1.84 25.86
N SER A 228 31.18 2.87 25.02
CA SER A 228 32.36 3.44 24.35
C SER A 228 32.88 4.70 25.04
N TRP A 229 32.02 5.40 25.80
CA TRP A 229 32.41 6.54 26.63
C TRP A 229 31.73 6.47 28.00
N PRO A 230 32.30 5.73 28.98
CA PRO A 230 31.68 5.56 30.29
C PRO A 230 31.65 6.86 31.10
N THR A 231 30.48 7.26 31.57
CA THR A 231 30.24 8.46 32.38
C THR A 231 29.28 8.17 33.55
N ALA A 232 29.06 9.16 34.40
CA ALA A 232 28.02 9.12 35.44
C ALA A 232 26.77 9.93 35.03
N GLY A 233 26.42 9.91 33.74
CA GLY A 233 25.39 10.73 33.11
C GLY A 233 25.93 12.01 32.47
N ALA A 234 25.15 12.62 31.58
CA ALA A 234 25.60 13.72 30.73
C ALA A 234 25.90 15.02 31.49
N CYS A 235 25.04 15.40 32.44
CA CYS A 235 25.30 16.58 33.29
C CYS A 235 24.51 16.62 34.60
N GLN A 236 24.95 17.50 35.50
CA GLN A 236 24.25 17.94 36.70
C GLN A 236 24.27 19.46 36.80
N VAL A 237 23.11 20.07 37.03
CA VAL A 237 22.96 21.52 37.22
C VAL A 237 22.35 21.80 38.58
N ASP A 238 22.95 22.74 39.31
CA ASP A 238 22.55 23.12 40.67
C ASP A 238 22.74 24.63 40.91
N ASP A 239 22.17 25.15 41.99
CA ASP A 239 22.26 26.56 42.42
C ASP A 239 21.90 27.57 41.32
N ILE A 240 20.82 27.31 40.56
CA ILE A 240 20.44 28.12 39.42
C ILE A 240 19.79 29.42 39.88
N THR A 241 20.34 30.56 39.46
CA THR A 241 19.78 31.89 39.67
C THR A 241 19.59 32.59 38.34
N VAL A 242 18.37 33.10 38.09
CA VAL A 242 18.08 33.96 36.93
C VAL A 242 17.78 35.38 37.41
N THR A 243 18.56 36.32 36.89
CA THR A 243 18.38 37.76 37.14
C THR A 243 17.92 38.45 35.88
N VAL A 244 16.87 39.26 35.99
CA VAL A 244 16.36 40.07 34.88
C VAL A 244 16.52 41.54 35.25
N THR A 245 17.16 42.30 34.36
CA THR A 245 17.38 43.73 34.50
C THR A 245 16.58 44.48 33.43
N GLN A 246 15.63 45.31 33.87
CA GLN A 246 14.84 46.20 33.03
C GLN A 246 14.89 47.62 33.58
N ALA A 247 15.05 48.61 32.70
CA ALA A 247 15.05 50.04 33.04
C ALA A 247 15.96 50.45 34.23
N GLY A 248 17.06 49.71 34.47
CA GLY A 248 18.01 49.98 35.56
C GLY A 248 17.61 49.41 36.93
N GLN A 249 16.52 48.64 37.00
CA GLN A 249 16.19 47.78 38.14
C GLN A 249 16.62 46.35 37.83
N THR A 250 17.29 45.70 38.79
CA THR A 250 17.73 44.32 38.70
C THR A 250 17.03 43.54 39.81
N ASP A 251 16.19 42.60 39.42
CA ASP A 251 15.51 41.70 40.34
C ASP A 251 16.03 40.27 40.15
N ILE A 252 16.19 39.55 41.26
CA ILE A 252 16.30 38.10 41.22
C ILE A 252 14.89 37.59 40.97
N VAL A 253 14.69 36.92 39.85
CA VAL A 253 13.35 36.52 39.41
C VAL A 253 13.10 35.03 39.56
N SER A 254 14.18 34.23 39.56
CA SER A 254 14.09 32.80 39.85
C SER A 254 15.34 32.32 40.58
N PHE A 255 15.15 31.46 41.57
CA PHE A 255 16.22 30.71 42.26
C PHE A 255 15.77 29.27 42.52
N THR A 256 16.63 28.30 42.24
CA THR A 256 16.43 26.90 42.64
C THR A 256 17.76 26.25 43.00
N ASP A 257 17.79 25.62 44.18
CA ASP A 257 18.84 24.72 44.65
C ASP A 257 18.32 23.27 44.77
N PHE A 258 17.10 23.03 44.28
CA PHE A 258 16.42 21.73 44.28
C PHE A 258 16.20 21.05 45.65
N GLN A 259 16.34 21.75 46.78
CA GLN A 259 16.24 21.14 48.13
C GLN A 259 14.82 21.05 48.73
N ASP A 260 13.81 21.70 48.12
CA ASP A 260 12.48 21.88 48.72
C ASP A 260 11.53 20.65 48.67
N VAL A 261 12.08 19.43 48.52
CA VAL A 261 11.30 18.18 48.41
C VAL A 261 10.77 17.74 49.78
N GLY A 262 9.70 18.39 50.27
CA GLY A 262 9.13 18.07 51.59
C GLY A 262 7.91 18.87 52.08
N GLY A 263 7.26 19.69 51.23
CA GLY A 263 5.94 20.25 51.54
C GLY A 263 5.87 21.32 52.64
N VAL A 264 6.95 22.09 52.87
CA VAL A 264 6.90 23.29 53.72
C VAL A 264 7.55 24.45 52.97
N LEU A 265 6.72 25.46 52.66
CA LEU A 265 7.13 26.79 52.21
C LEU A 265 8.00 27.48 53.28
N ASP A 266 9.14 28.05 52.89
CA ASP A 266 9.76 29.23 53.51
C ASP A 266 10.90 29.67 52.57
N VAL A 267 10.96 30.85 51.97
CA VAL A 267 10.87 32.21 52.53
C VAL A 267 10.42 33.16 51.40
N GLU A 268 9.52 34.11 51.68
CA GLU A 268 9.10 35.21 50.77
C GLU A 268 8.32 34.86 49.48
N GLY A 269 7.50 33.81 49.48
CA GLY A 269 6.31 33.76 48.61
C GLY A 269 6.52 33.32 47.16
N LEU A 270 7.63 32.64 46.85
CA LEU A 270 7.74 31.81 45.64
C LEU A 270 7.39 30.37 46.02
N SER A 271 6.39 29.79 45.37
CA SER A 271 5.94 28.41 45.59
C SER A 271 6.05 27.64 44.29
N THR A 272 6.57 26.41 44.34
CA THR A 272 6.81 25.45 43.24
C THR A 272 7.98 25.82 42.34
N PHE A 273 8.84 24.84 42.02
CA PHE A 273 10.04 24.98 41.19
C PHE A 273 9.84 25.95 40.01
N ASP A 274 10.65 27.00 39.91
CA ASP A 274 10.63 27.92 38.76
C ASP A 274 11.29 27.31 37.51
N TRP A 275 12.02 26.21 37.69
CA TRP A 275 12.62 25.41 36.62
C TRP A 275 11.86 24.10 36.45
N PHE A 276 11.36 23.88 35.25
CA PHE A 276 10.59 22.73 34.85
C PHE A 276 11.46 21.80 34.04
N ILE A 277 11.30 20.49 34.27
CA ILE A 277 11.79 19.52 33.31
C ILE A 277 10.79 19.53 32.15
N ASP A 278 11.26 19.96 30.99
CA ASP A 278 10.43 20.13 29.80
C ASP A 278 10.81 19.04 28.79
N PHE A 279 9.79 18.51 28.11
CA PHE A 279 10.02 17.66 26.95
C PHE A 279 10.45 18.54 25.76
N PRO A 280 11.26 18.04 24.81
CA PRO A 280 11.51 18.74 23.55
C PRO A 280 10.18 19.14 22.89
N ASP A 281 10.17 20.26 22.15
CA ASP A 281 9.00 20.63 21.34
C ASP A 281 8.73 19.48 20.34
N GLY A 282 7.81 18.58 20.67
CA GLY A 282 7.36 17.50 19.78
C GLY A 282 6.62 18.11 18.61
N VAL A 283 6.98 17.70 17.39
CA VAL A 283 6.19 17.97 16.19
C VAL A 283 5.38 16.71 15.94
N GLY A 284 4.18 16.58 16.52
CA GLY A 284 3.44 15.30 16.42
C GLY A 284 2.15 15.10 17.23
N ASP A 285 1.62 16.09 17.94
CA ASP A 285 0.53 15.91 18.94
C ASP A 285 -0.84 15.32 18.45
N PHE A 286 -1.06 14.86 17.21
CA PHE A 286 -2.44 14.70 16.69
C PHE A 286 -2.76 13.55 15.74
N ALA A 287 -2.28 12.35 16.04
CA ALA A 287 -3.06 11.16 15.71
C ALA A 287 -4.41 11.23 16.44
N LYS A 288 -5.51 11.47 15.72
CA LYS A 288 -6.85 11.48 16.31
C LYS A 288 -7.87 10.90 15.34
N ILE A 289 -8.92 10.30 15.90
CA ILE A 289 -10.10 9.91 15.15
C ILE A 289 -10.94 11.17 14.89
N TRP A 290 -11.19 11.47 13.63
CA TRP A 290 -11.98 12.63 13.20
C TRP A 290 -13.29 12.17 12.60
N ASP A 291 -14.39 12.69 13.15
CA ASP A 291 -15.72 12.35 12.68
C ASP A 291 -16.12 13.17 11.46
N ASN A 292 -16.78 12.53 10.48
CA ASN A 292 -17.34 13.18 9.28
C ASN A 292 -16.31 13.93 8.42
N LEU A 293 -15.08 13.41 8.28
CA LEU A 293 -14.21 13.89 7.22
C LEU A 293 -14.80 13.49 5.86
N GLU A 294 -14.80 14.42 4.92
CA GLU A 294 -15.27 14.16 3.55
C GLU A 294 -14.19 13.30 2.87
N ASP A 295 -14.54 12.06 2.54
CA ASP A 295 -13.67 11.19 1.76
C ASP A 295 -13.50 11.77 0.34
N ALA A 296 -12.24 11.92 -0.09
CA ALA A 296 -11.88 12.33 -1.44
C ALA A 296 -11.88 11.16 -2.44
N ASP A 297 -12.35 9.96 -2.06
CA ASP A 297 -12.63 8.88 -3.02
C ASP A 297 -13.64 9.39 -4.08
N PRO A 298 -13.20 9.64 -5.33
CA PRO A 298 -14.09 10.14 -6.38
C PRO A 298 -15.11 9.08 -6.83
N CYS A 299 -14.97 7.85 -6.32
CA CYS A 299 -15.59 6.64 -6.80
C CYS A 299 -16.52 6.02 -5.71
N ASN A 300 -16.48 6.50 -4.45
CA ASN A 300 -17.51 6.36 -3.40
C ASN A 300 -17.50 7.55 -2.43
N THR A 301 -18.45 8.49 -2.56
CA THR A 301 -18.66 9.51 -1.53
C THR A 301 -19.42 8.89 -0.33
N ASN A 302 -18.74 8.61 0.78
CA ASN A 302 -19.36 8.44 2.10
C ASN A 302 -18.72 9.39 3.14
N TYR A 303 -19.40 9.54 4.27
CA TYR A 303 -18.90 10.30 5.43
C TYR A 303 -18.59 9.28 6.52
N SER A 304 -17.38 8.71 6.50
CA SER A 304 -16.86 7.78 7.50
C SER A 304 -16.01 8.53 8.55
N ASN A 305 -15.81 7.90 9.70
CA ASN A 305 -14.84 8.36 10.68
C ASN A 305 -13.43 7.95 10.24
N GLN A 306 -12.53 8.92 10.05
CA GLN A 306 -11.17 8.67 9.56
C GLN A 306 -10.13 8.88 10.66
N VAL A 307 -9.02 8.15 10.57
CA VAL A 307 -7.83 8.40 11.39
C VAL A 307 -6.91 9.33 10.62
N ALA A 308 -6.60 10.49 11.21
CA ALA A 308 -5.69 11.46 10.61
C ALA A 308 -4.58 11.84 11.59
N PHE A 309 -3.39 12.11 11.06
CA PHE A 309 -2.20 12.55 11.81
C PHE A 309 -1.97 14.05 11.58
N ILE A 310 -2.83 14.89 12.17
CA ILE A 310 -2.92 16.34 11.89
C ILE A 310 -1.97 17.13 12.83
N ASP A 311 -1.75 18.42 12.60
CA ASP A 311 -1.27 19.38 13.64
C ASP A 311 -2.48 20.18 14.20
N ASP A 312 -2.92 20.00 15.45
CA ASP A 312 -4.03 20.75 16.07
C ASP A 312 -3.65 22.12 16.66
N GLY A 313 -2.38 22.52 16.55
CA GLY A 313 -1.87 23.78 17.06
C GLY A 313 -2.51 25.02 16.42
N LEU A 314 -3.54 25.56 17.06
CA LEU A 314 -3.98 26.98 17.06
C LEU A 314 -3.61 27.78 15.81
N VAL A 315 -4.61 28.10 14.97
CA VAL A 315 -4.49 29.13 13.92
C VAL A 315 -3.93 30.42 14.54
N VAL A 316 -2.62 30.66 14.39
CA VAL A 316 -1.99 31.90 14.85
C VAL A 316 -2.46 33.01 13.90
N PRO A 317 -3.20 34.03 14.38
CA PRO A 317 -3.63 35.12 13.51
C PRO A 317 -2.39 35.85 12.97
N GLY A 318 -2.11 35.71 11.69
CA GLY A 318 -0.98 36.37 11.01
C GLY A 318 0.08 35.43 10.40
N THR A 319 -0.03 34.11 10.56
CA THR A 319 0.90 33.14 9.93
C THR A 319 0.43 32.60 8.57
N GLY A 320 -0.67 33.11 8.02
CA GLY A 320 -1.02 32.87 6.60
C GLY A 320 -1.91 31.67 6.30
N GLY A 321 -2.58 31.07 7.29
CA GLY A 321 -3.69 30.14 7.00
C GLY A 321 -4.76 30.81 6.14
N THR A 322 -5.03 30.28 4.95
CA THR A 322 -6.05 30.79 4.02
C THR A 322 -7.24 29.83 3.96
N THR A 323 -8.45 30.38 3.83
CA THR A 323 -9.66 29.62 3.45
C THR A 323 -9.49 29.12 2.01
N CYS A 324 -9.60 27.81 1.76
CA CYS A 324 -9.26 27.24 0.45
C CYS A 324 -10.25 27.67 -0.66
N ILE A 325 -9.73 27.78 -1.90
CA ILE A 325 -10.51 28.01 -3.14
C ILE A 325 -10.53 26.77 -4.04
N ASN A 326 -9.62 25.79 -3.87
CA ASN A 326 -9.54 24.61 -4.75
C ASN A 326 -9.39 23.23 -4.03
N TRP A 327 -8.62 23.10 -2.94
CA TRP A 327 -8.34 21.82 -2.25
C TRP A 327 -8.37 22.05 -0.72
N CYS A 328 -9.33 21.45 -0.02
CA CYS A 328 -9.60 21.67 1.40
C CYS A 328 -9.51 20.32 2.14
N TYR A 329 -8.55 20.15 3.06
CA TYR A 329 -8.44 18.93 3.89
C TYR A 329 -8.46 19.28 5.37
N GLY A 330 -9.26 18.53 6.14
CA GLY A 330 -9.43 18.72 7.58
C GLY A 330 -10.82 19.23 7.99
N PRO A 331 -11.17 19.13 9.27
CA PRO A 331 -12.47 19.55 9.78
C PRO A 331 -12.72 21.02 9.47
N ALA A 332 -13.87 21.32 8.86
CA ALA A 332 -14.33 22.67 8.52
C ALA A 332 -13.54 23.42 7.42
N GLY A 333 -12.73 22.75 6.60
CA GLY A 333 -12.17 23.34 5.36
C GLY A 333 -10.99 24.29 5.56
N TYR A 334 -10.17 24.07 6.58
CA TYR A 334 -8.96 24.85 6.87
C TYR A 334 -7.69 24.12 6.41
N ILE A 335 -6.74 24.85 5.81
CA ILE A 335 -5.36 24.38 5.65
C ILE A 335 -4.63 24.55 6.99
N VAL A 336 -3.99 23.49 7.48
CA VAL A 336 -2.94 23.58 8.51
C VAL A 336 -1.68 24.16 7.85
N ASN A 337 -1.07 25.16 8.46
CA ASN A 337 -0.10 26.04 7.78
C ASN A 337 1.09 25.28 7.16
N THR A 338 1.25 25.41 5.84
CA THR A 338 2.32 24.82 5.02
C THR A 338 3.70 25.45 5.22
N THR A 339 3.85 26.50 6.03
CA THR A 339 5.18 27.07 6.39
C THR A 339 5.76 26.53 7.69
N GLY A 340 5.04 25.61 8.35
CA GLY A 340 5.54 24.84 9.48
C GLY A 340 5.22 23.36 9.28
N GLY A 341 5.45 22.85 8.05
CA GLY A 341 5.27 21.43 7.74
C GLY A 341 5.89 20.56 8.83
N LEU A 342 5.33 19.36 9.00
CA LEU A 342 5.93 18.26 9.74
C LEU A 342 7.44 18.31 9.49
N ALA A 343 8.19 18.59 10.57
CA ALA A 343 9.31 19.51 10.53
C ALA A 343 10.44 19.14 9.57
N GLY A 344 11.29 20.12 9.25
CA GLY A 344 12.48 19.91 8.43
C GLY A 344 13.39 18.79 8.98
N PRO A 345 14.56 18.53 8.38
CA PRO A 345 15.37 17.29 8.54
C PRO A 345 15.87 16.93 9.95
N ALA A 346 15.43 17.61 11.01
CA ALA A 346 15.71 17.34 12.42
C ALA A 346 14.49 16.82 13.22
N SER A 347 13.32 16.65 12.60
CA SER A 347 12.10 16.16 13.27
C SER A 347 11.36 15.24 12.30
N HIS A 348 11.06 14.00 12.70
CA HIS A 348 10.53 12.98 11.81
C HIS A 348 9.30 12.32 12.42
N ILE A 349 8.23 12.21 11.64
CA ILE A 349 7.00 11.56 12.09
C ILE A 349 7.27 10.09 12.38
N TYR A 350 6.90 9.65 13.58
CA TYR A 350 6.94 8.26 14.00
C TYR A 350 5.74 8.05 14.93
N VAL A 351 4.55 7.77 14.37
CA VAL A 351 3.28 7.75 15.13
C VAL A 351 2.46 6.50 14.86
N TRP A 352 1.91 5.90 15.94
CA TRP A 352 0.97 4.78 15.89
C TRP A 352 -0.39 5.16 16.44
N LEU A 353 -1.43 4.49 15.94
CA LEU A 353 -2.67 4.26 16.66
C LEU A 353 -2.83 2.79 16.97
N ASN A 354 -3.06 2.50 18.24
CA ASN A 354 -3.34 1.17 18.75
C ASN A 354 -4.84 1.05 19.01
N SER A 355 -5.43 -0.04 18.54
CA SER A 355 -6.81 -0.38 18.87
C SER A 355 -6.98 -0.58 20.38
N PRO A 356 -8.20 -0.51 20.93
CA PRO A 356 -8.46 -1.11 22.22
C PRO A 356 -8.06 -2.59 22.19
N VAL A 357 -7.71 -3.13 23.36
CA VAL A 357 -7.54 -4.59 23.51
C VAL A 357 -8.89 -5.25 23.28
N MET A 358 -8.95 -6.13 22.28
CA MET A 358 -10.15 -6.88 21.95
C MET A 358 -10.04 -8.28 22.52
N THR A 359 -11.05 -8.72 23.26
CA THR A 359 -11.15 -10.11 23.71
C THR A 359 -11.39 -11.01 22.50
N TRP A 360 -10.64 -12.11 22.43
CA TRP A 360 -10.84 -13.11 21.41
C TRP A 360 -12.24 -13.73 21.58
N PRO A 361 -13.12 -13.63 20.58
CA PRO A 361 -14.54 -13.87 20.78
C PRO A 361 -14.90 -15.36 20.94
N ASN A 362 -14.02 -16.27 20.51
CA ASN A 362 -14.26 -17.71 20.58
C ASN A 362 -12.95 -18.51 20.62
N ALA A 363 -12.72 -19.27 21.69
CA ALA A 363 -11.55 -20.15 21.84
C ALA A 363 -11.45 -21.29 20.80
N SER A 364 -12.49 -21.52 19.99
CA SER A 364 -12.45 -22.47 18.86
C SER A 364 -12.06 -21.80 17.53
N TYR A 365 -11.80 -20.50 17.52
CA TYR A 365 -11.37 -19.77 16.33
C TYR A 365 -9.87 -19.55 16.41
N ASP A 366 -9.19 -19.86 15.32
CA ASP A 366 -7.73 -19.89 15.25
C ASP A 366 -7.20 -19.01 14.09
N GLY A 367 -8.04 -18.29 13.35
CA GLY A 367 -7.63 -17.42 12.23
C GLY A 367 -8.11 -15.97 12.36
N MET A 368 -7.39 -15.04 11.71
CA MET A 368 -7.70 -13.61 11.70
C MET A 368 -7.31 -12.91 10.38
N LEU A 369 -8.22 -12.08 9.84
CA LEU A 369 -7.94 -11.07 8.82
C LEU A 369 -7.94 -9.67 9.44
N TYR A 370 -7.04 -8.80 8.97
CA TYR A 370 -6.97 -7.38 9.27
C TYR A 370 -6.98 -6.54 7.98
N SER A 371 -7.95 -5.64 7.83
CA SER A 371 -8.11 -4.79 6.65
C SER A 371 -8.22 -3.32 7.01
N PHE A 372 -7.79 -2.43 6.12
CA PHE A 372 -7.91 -0.98 6.21
C PHE A 372 -7.71 -0.34 4.83
N ASP A 373 -8.11 0.93 4.69
CA ASP A 373 -7.79 1.78 3.56
C ASP A 373 -6.72 2.76 3.98
N ALA A 374 -5.73 2.97 3.12
CA ALA A 374 -4.72 4.00 3.30
C ALA A 374 -4.77 4.95 2.10
N TYR A 375 -4.95 6.25 2.35
CA TYR A 375 -4.73 7.24 1.32
C TYR A 375 -3.23 7.49 1.19
N ARG A 376 -2.66 7.12 0.05
CA ARG A 376 -1.27 7.40 -0.28
C ARG A 376 -1.25 8.76 -0.98
N HIS A 377 -0.28 9.61 -0.64
CA HIS A 377 -0.32 11.02 -1.03
C HIS A 377 0.49 11.31 -2.31
N GLU A 378 1.79 11.00 -2.32
CA GLU A 378 2.66 11.21 -3.48
C GLU A 378 3.72 10.12 -3.56
N ASP A 379 4.29 9.95 -4.75
CA ASP A 379 5.49 9.15 -4.96
C ASP A 379 6.71 9.74 -4.25
N LEU A 380 7.66 8.88 -3.91
CA LEU A 380 8.94 9.28 -3.31
C LEU A 380 9.67 10.27 -4.22
N SER A 381 9.87 11.49 -3.73
CA SER A 381 10.51 12.58 -4.48
C SER A 381 11.46 13.39 -3.58
N VAL A 382 12.38 14.14 -4.20
CA VAL A 382 13.32 15.04 -3.49
C VAL A 382 12.63 16.11 -2.64
N ASP A 383 11.42 16.49 -3.07
CA ASP A 383 10.64 17.55 -2.47
C ASP A 383 9.61 16.98 -1.46
N ALA A 384 9.35 15.66 -1.52
CA ALA A 384 8.45 14.96 -0.61
C ALA A 384 9.13 14.49 0.69
N PRO A 385 8.41 14.50 1.83
CA PRO A 385 8.91 14.02 3.12
C PRO A 385 9.09 12.49 3.16
N GLY A 386 8.54 11.75 2.19
CA GLY A 386 8.68 10.29 2.13
C GLY A 386 7.96 9.59 3.27
N ILE A 387 6.62 9.70 3.27
CA ILE A 387 5.74 9.08 4.26
C ILE A 387 5.48 7.62 3.88
N PHE A 388 5.62 6.74 4.87
CA PHE A 388 5.38 5.30 4.77
C PHE A 388 4.26 4.90 5.74
N TYR A 389 3.31 4.12 5.24
CA TYR A 389 2.16 3.63 6.01
C TYR A 389 2.43 2.22 6.49
N THR A 390 2.14 1.94 7.76
CA THR A 390 2.44 0.65 8.37
C THR A 390 1.25 0.09 9.12
N TRP A 391 1.32 -1.20 9.40
CA TRP A 391 0.35 -1.93 10.19
C TRP A 391 1.08 -3.01 10.98
N SER A 392 0.54 -3.35 12.14
CA SER A 392 1.02 -4.48 12.93
C SER A 392 -0.09 -5.03 13.80
N VAL A 393 0.13 -6.22 14.33
CA VAL A 393 -0.82 -6.96 15.15
C VAL A 393 -0.08 -7.61 16.31
N ARG A 394 -0.76 -7.78 17.44
CA ARG A 394 -0.25 -8.57 18.55
C ARG A 394 -1.37 -9.33 19.23
N SER A 395 -1.02 -10.42 19.88
CA SER A 395 -1.96 -11.29 20.58
C SER A 395 -1.29 -11.89 21.80
N ALA A 396 -2.07 -12.32 22.80
CA ALA A 396 -1.54 -12.99 23.98
C ALA A 396 -2.49 -14.09 24.45
N ASP A 397 -1.92 -15.16 24.99
CA ASP A 397 -2.60 -16.21 25.77
C ASP A 397 -2.51 -15.87 27.26
N THR A 398 -3.45 -15.07 27.76
CA THR A 398 -3.37 -14.53 29.13
C THR A 398 -3.70 -15.53 30.23
N ASP A 399 -4.31 -16.67 29.88
CA ASP A 399 -4.69 -17.73 30.81
C ASP A 399 -3.82 -19.00 30.70
N ASP A 400 -2.76 -18.98 29.89
CA ASP A 400 -1.85 -20.11 29.64
C ASP A 400 -2.58 -21.35 29.10
N SER A 401 -3.64 -21.14 28.31
CA SER A 401 -4.39 -22.23 27.69
C SER A 401 -3.54 -23.07 26.72
N ALA A 402 -2.41 -22.52 26.23
CA ALA A 402 -1.43 -23.19 25.37
C ALA A 402 -0.22 -23.79 26.07
N GLY A 403 -0.06 -23.61 27.38
CA GLY A 403 1.08 -24.17 28.11
C GLY A 403 2.43 -23.56 27.70
N ASN A 404 2.42 -22.40 27.06
CA ASN A 404 3.58 -21.58 26.71
C ASN A 404 3.88 -20.53 27.80
N GLY A 405 3.17 -20.56 28.92
CA GLY A 405 3.21 -19.61 30.02
C GLY A 405 2.23 -18.47 29.80
N ALA A 406 1.53 -18.04 30.86
CA ALA A 406 0.59 -16.92 30.78
C ALA A 406 1.29 -15.67 30.25
N GLN A 407 0.80 -15.16 29.12
CA GLN A 407 1.38 -14.04 28.39
C GLN A 407 0.68 -12.74 28.79
N VAL A 408 1.44 -11.65 28.88
CA VAL A 408 0.87 -10.31 29.07
C VAL A 408 0.90 -9.58 27.73
N LEU A 409 -0.25 -9.16 27.23
CA LEU A 409 -0.37 -8.53 25.90
C LEU A 409 0.54 -7.31 25.70
N SER A 410 0.75 -6.50 26.74
CA SER A 410 1.67 -5.35 26.67
C SER A 410 3.14 -5.74 26.58
N GLU A 411 3.49 -6.98 26.93
CA GLU A 411 4.84 -7.54 26.81
C GLU A 411 5.02 -8.34 25.50
N GLN A 412 3.94 -8.55 24.74
CA GLN A 412 4.03 -9.21 23.44
C GLN A 412 4.50 -8.22 22.37
N PRO A 413 5.43 -8.63 21.49
CA PRO A 413 5.90 -7.78 20.42
C PRO A 413 4.77 -7.47 19.44
N TRP A 414 4.84 -6.30 18.82
CA TRP A 414 4.08 -6.03 17.61
C TRP A 414 4.70 -6.85 16.47
N LEU A 415 3.85 -7.61 15.79
CA LEU A 415 4.22 -8.45 14.68
C LEU A 415 3.57 -7.91 13.42
N ASP A 416 4.36 -7.85 12.37
CA ASP A 416 3.90 -7.52 11.04
C ASP A 416 4.72 -8.36 10.05
N ARG A 417 4.55 -8.08 8.76
CA ARG A 417 5.36 -8.73 7.72
C ARG A 417 6.50 -7.84 7.24
N ASN A 418 6.86 -6.84 8.04
CA ASN A 418 7.82 -5.82 7.67
C ASN A 418 7.41 -5.18 6.33
N PHE A 419 6.12 -4.89 6.13
CA PHE A 419 5.64 -4.23 4.90
C PHE A 419 5.23 -2.81 5.19
N VAL A 420 5.70 -1.91 4.33
CA VAL A 420 5.27 -0.52 4.30
C VAL A 420 4.65 -0.19 2.97
N TYR A 421 3.54 0.53 3.02
CA TYR A 421 2.90 1.07 1.84
C TYR A 421 3.39 2.50 1.61
N PHE A 422 3.55 2.89 0.36
CA PHE A 422 3.95 4.23 -0.05
C PHE A 422 3.54 4.47 -1.52
N GLY A 423 3.63 5.73 -1.97
CA GLY A 423 3.51 6.14 -3.37
C GLY A 423 2.08 6.29 -3.90
N GLY A 424 1.92 7.13 -4.94
CA GLY A 424 0.66 7.48 -5.62
C GLY A 424 -0.26 8.41 -4.83
N PRO A 425 -1.01 9.34 -5.46
CA PRO A 425 -2.15 10.05 -4.87
C PRO A 425 -3.42 9.19 -4.99
N ASP A 426 -3.48 8.07 -4.28
CA ASP A 426 -4.56 7.09 -4.42
C ASP A 426 -4.91 6.35 -3.13
N TYR A 427 -6.14 5.83 -3.08
CA TYR A 427 -6.60 4.97 -1.99
C TYR A 427 -6.21 3.51 -2.25
N LEU A 428 -5.46 2.93 -1.32
CA LEU A 428 -5.11 1.52 -1.33
C LEU A 428 -5.93 0.77 -0.29
N ARG A 429 -6.83 -0.12 -0.74
CA ARG A 429 -7.47 -1.12 0.13
C ARG A 429 -6.47 -2.21 0.46
N VAL A 430 -6.18 -2.39 1.73
CA VAL A 430 -5.31 -3.45 2.25
C VAL A 430 -6.14 -4.47 3.01
N THR A 431 -5.86 -5.76 2.81
CA THR A 431 -6.36 -6.86 3.63
C THR A 431 -5.22 -7.83 3.87
N ASN A 432 -4.97 -8.20 5.12
CA ASN A 432 -3.91 -9.11 5.54
C ASN A 432 -4.54 -10.27 6.31
N ASP A 433 -4.34 -11.51 5.87
CA ASP A 433 -4.49 -12.66 6.78
C ASP A 433 -3.28 -12.61 7.72
N VAL A 434 -3.49 -12.57 9.02
CA VAL A 434 -2.42 -12.44 10.02
C VAL A 434 -2.36 -13.64 10.95
N THR A 435 -3.01 -14.74 10.57
CA THR A 435 -3.16 -15.94 11.40
C THR A 435 -1.81 -16.51 11.86
N ASP A 436 -0.84 -16.57 10.95
CA ASP A 436 0.55 -16.99 11.16
C ASP A 436 1.31 -16.12 12.18
N LEU A 437 0.92 -14.85 12.34
CA LEU A 437 1.54 -13.93 13.29
C LEU A 437 0.95 -14.02 14.70
N MET A 438 -0.07 -14.86 14.92
CA MET A 438 -0.81 -14.91 16.18
C MET A 438 -0.25 -15.96 17.14
N ASN A 439 -0.20 -15.63 18.42
CA ASN A 439 0.14 -16.56 19.48
C ASN A 439 -0.88 -17.69 19.58
N ALA A 440 -0.37 -18.88 19.84
CA ALA A 440 -1.15 -20.06 20.15
C ALA A 440 -1.85 -19.87 21.50
N GLY A 441 -3.15 -20.20 21.60
CA GLY A 441 -3.95 -20.06 22.83
C GLY A 441 -4.49 -18.66 23.10
N ARG A 442 -4.30 -17.69 22.18
CA ARG A 442 -4.69 -16.30 22.41
C ARG A 442 -6.13 -16.11 22.86
N ASP A 443 -6.31 -15.25 23.84
CA ASP A 443 -7.60 -14.83 24.38
C ASP A 443 -7.80 -13.32 24.29
N VAL A 444 -6.77 -12.58 23.87
CA VAL A 444 -6.81 -11.14 23.58
C VAL A 444 -5.95 -10.78 22.36
N ILE A 445 -6.37 -9.76 21.63
CA ILE A 445 -5.65 -9.20 20.47
C ILE A 445 -5.64 -7.68 20.49
N GLN A 446 -4.71 -7.10 19.74
CA GLN A 446 -4.66 -5.68 19.43
C GLN A 446 -4.12 -5.50 18.01
N VAL A 447 -4.62 -4.48 17.32
CA VAL A 447 -4.12 -4.08 16.00
C VAL A 447 -3.57 -2.66 16.07
N GLN A 448 -2.61 -2.36 15.21
CA GLN A 448 -1.97 -1.07 15.11
C GLN A 448 -1.86 -0.66 13.64
N THR A 449 -1.98 0.64 13.39
CA THR A 449 -1.57 1.28 12.14
C THR A 449 -0.80 2.53 12.48
N GLY A 450 0.16 2.88 11.64
CA GLY A 450 0.96 4.06 11.87
C GLY A 450 1.56 4.62 10.60
N CYS A 451 2.32 5.68 10.77
CA CYS A 451 3.09 6.26 9.70
C CYS A 451 4.49 6.65 10.17
N TYR A 452 5.43 6.53 9.24
CA TYR A 452 6.83 6.92 9.40
C TYR A 452 7.22 7.94 8.34
N GLU A 453 8.03 8.91 8.71
CA GLU A 453 8.76 9.75 7.76
C GLU A 453 10.19 9.24 7.59
N LEU A 454 10.50 8.68 6.41
CA LEU A 454 11.82 8.15 6.09
C LEU A 454 12.50 8.88 4.93
N GLY A 455 11.94 9.99 4.41
CA GLY A 455 12.55 10.73 3.30
C GLY A 455 14.00 11.15 3.57
N TRP A 456 14.31 11.51 4.81
CA TRP A 456 15.67 11.85 5.25
C TRP A 456 16.66 10.67 5.12
N ALA A 457 16.23 9.44 5.39
CA ALA A 457 17.05 8.23 5.24
C ALA A 457 17.45 8.01 3.77
N PHE A 458 16.69 8.58 2.85
CA PHE A 458 16.94 8.58 1.41
C PHE A 458 17.60 9.87 0.89
N GLY A 459 17.99 10.78 1.80
CA GLY A 459 18.64 12.06 1.47
C GLY A 459 17.69 13.11 0.88
N TYR A 460 16.38 12.96 1.11
CA TYR A 460 15.38 13.94 0.69
C TYR A 460 15.28 15.05 1.73
N THR A 461 15.06 16.27 1.24
CA THR A 461 15.06 17.47 2.09
C THR A 461 13.67 17.88 2.57
N GLY A 462 12.61 17.25 2.04
CA GLY A 462 11.23 17.40 2.55
C GLY A 462 10.77 18.86 2.63
N ASN A 463 10.91 19.63 1.54
CA ASN A 463 10.61 21.07 1.59
C ASN A 463 9.12 21.39 1.37
N ASP A 464 8.31 20.41 0.99
CA ASP A 464 6.88 20.59 0.75
C ASP A 464 6.08 20.02 1.93
N GLY A 465 5.32 20.89 2.59
CA GLY A 465 4.53 20.57 3.78
C GLY A 465 3.20 19.98 3.36
N TYR A 466 3.11 18.66 3.35
CA TYR A 466 1.92 17.94 2.88
C TYR A 466 0.92 17.65 4.00
N PRO A 467 -0.37 17.44 3.67
CA PRO A 467 -1.36 17.04 4.66
C PRO A 467 -1.00 15.70 5.29
N ALA A 468 -1.46 15.56 6.53
CA ALA A 468 -1.47 14.35 7.34
C ALA A 468 -1.77 13.07 6.54
N PRO A 469 -1.09 11.95 6.80
CA PRO A 469 -1.55 10.64 6.34
C PRO A 469 -2.97 10.33 6.87
N TYR A 470 -3.75 9.53 6.12
CA TYR A 470 -5.11 9.12 6.53
C TYR A 470 -5.31 7.60 6.37
N PHE A 471 -6.00 7.00 7.34
CA PHE A 471 -6.52 5.64 7.26
C PHE A 471 -8.04 5.62 7.44
N ASP A 472 -8.70 4.69 6.75
CA ASP A 472 -10.15 4.48 6.84
C ASP A 472 -10.53 2.98 6.77
N ASN A 473 -11.82 2.66 6.93
CA ASN A 473 -12.42 1.36 6.64
C ASN A 473 -11.74 0.16 7.33
N PHE A 474 -11.29 0.35 8.57
CA PHE A 474 -10.69 -0.68 9.40
C PHE A 474 -11.64 -1.87 9.62
N ALA A 475 -11.13 -3.10 9.52
CA ALA A 475 -11.89 -4.31 9.83
C ALA A 475 -10.99 -5.44 10.38
N VAL A 476 -11.46 -6.11 11.43
CA VAL A 476 -10.87 -7.35 11.96
C VAL A 476 -11.90 -8.47 11.85
N LYS A 477 -11.53 -9.56 11.20
CA LYS A 477 -12.39 -10.74 11.01
C LYS A 477 -11.71 -11.97 11.60
N VAL A 478 -12.36 -12.69 12.52
CA VAL A 478 -11.83 -13.95 13.07
C VAL A 478 -12.67 -15.15 12.67
N PHE A 479 -12.03 -16.30 12.50
CA PHE A 479 -12.68 -17.49 11.95
C PHE A 479 -12.06 -18.79 12.48
N PRO A 480 -12.79 -19.93 12.47
CA PRO A 480 -12.19 -21.24 12.69
C PRO A 480 -11.05 -21.48 11.71
N TYR A 481 -9.90 -21.91 12.22
CA TYR A 481 -8.75 -22.23 11.40
C TYR A 481 -8.27 -23.63 11.79
N VAL A 482 -7.87 -24.43 10.80
CA VAL A 482 -7.47 -25.82 11.02
C VAL A 482 -6.03 -25.99 10.57
N GLY A 483 -5.19 -26.56 11.43
CA GLY A 483 -3.77 -26.74 11.15
C GLY A 483 -2.91 -25.49 11.38
N PRO A 484 -1.68 -25.45 10.83
CA PRO A 484 -0.77 -24.31 10.94
C PRO A 484 -1.20 -23.13 10.05
N GLY A 485 -0.88 -21.90 10.46
CA GLY A 485 -0.98 -20.70 9.63
C GLY A 485 -0.09 -20.83 8.39
N VAL A 486 -0.57 -20.38 7.23
CA VAL A 486 0.16 -20.47 5.96
C VAL A 486 0.04 -19.15 5.19
N SER A 487 1.16 -18.54 4.82
CA SER A 487 1.19 -17.29 4.04
C SER A 487 2.30 -17.25 2.99
N THR A 488 2.13 -16.45 1.95
CA THR A 488 3.14 -16.22 0.91
C THR A 488 2.84 -14.91 0.17
N ARG A 489 3.82 -14.38 -0.56
CA ARG A 489 3.64 -13.23 -1.46
C ARG A 489 3.43 -13.72 -2.88
N GLU A 490 2.69 -12.95 -3.69
CA GLU A 490 2.54 -13.26 -5.11
C GLU A 490 3.89 -13.36 -5.84
N ILE A 491 4.86 -12.56 -5.41
CA ILE A 491 6.21 -12.54 -5.97
C ILE A 491 7.06 -13.79 -5.66
N ASP A 492 6.64 -14.58 -4.68
CA ASP A 492 7.29 -15.83 -4.26
C ASP A 492 6.54 -17.06 -4.80
N LEU A 493 5.55 -16.86 -5.69
CA LEU A 493 4.80 -17.93 -6.34
C LEU A 493 5.37 -18.23 -7.74
N ALA A 494 4.81 -19.29 -8.34
CA ALA A 494 5.19 -19.78 -9.66
C ALA A 494 4.87 -18.79 -10.79
N ASN A 495 5.71 -18.78 -11.82
CA ASN A 495 5.59 -17.94 -13.01
C ASN A 495 5.45 -18.72 -14.30
N ASP A 496 4.87 -18.07 -15.30
CA ASP A 496 4.92 -18.55 -16.67
C ASP A 496 6.29 -18.32 -17.31
N ASN A 497 6.70 -19.24 -18.21
CA ASN A 497 8.06 -19.30 -18.73
C ASN A 497 8.12 -19.79 -20.18
N PHE A 498 9.21 -19.48 -20.89
CA PHE A 498 9.46 -20.03 -22.22
C PHE A 498 10.14 -21.42 -22.14
N PRO A 499 10.05 -22.24 -23.21
CA PRO A 499 10.77 -23.50 -23.30
C PRO A 499 12.28 -23.33 -23.07
N GLU A 500 12.90 -24.30 -22.38
CA GLU A 500 14.33 -24.25 -22.01
C GLU A 500 15.25 -24.17 -23.25
N ASN A 501 14.85 -24.78 -24.37
CA ASN A 501 15.62 -24.73 -25.61
C ASN A 501 14.99 -23.76 -26.62
N GLU A 502 15.73 -22.70 -26.98
CA GLU A 502 15.35 -21.63 -27.92
C GLU A 502 15.24 -22.05 -29.39
N VAL A 503 15.01 -23.32 -29.68
CA VAL A 503 14.87 -23.77 -31.08
C VAL A 503 13.54 -23.25 -31.60
N SER A 504 13.59 -22.22 -32.46
CA SER A 504 12.39 -21.63 -33.04
C SER A 504 11.55 -22.70 -33.74
N PHE A 505 10.26 -22.70 -33.42
CA PHE A 505 9.30 -23.60 -34.04
C PHE A 505 9.05 -23.12 -35.47
N ASP A 506 9.78 -23.65 -36.45
CA ASP A 506 9.34 -23.57 -37.85
C ASP A 506 8.17 -24.53 -38.06
N ILE A 507 6.96 -24.01 -37.86
CA ILE A 507 5.68 -24.67 -38.14
C ILE A 507 5.57 -25.23 -39.57
N ASN A 508 6.39 -24.71 -40.50
CA ASN A 508 6.38 -25.15 -41.89
C ASN A 508 7.38 -26.28 -42.19
N GLN A 509 8.20 -26.67 -41.21
CA GLN A 509 9.07 -27.85 -41.31
C GLN A 509 8.50 -29.02 -40.51
N GLU A 510 8.59 -30.23 -41.09
CA GLU A 510 8.16 -31.46 -40.43
C GLU A 510 8.78 -31.56 -39.03
N VAL A 511 7.93 -31.49 -38.01
CA VAL A 511 8.36 -31.46 -36.61
C VAL A 511 9.12 -32.75 -36.29
N ASN A 512 10.38 -32.63 -35.87
CA ASN A 512 11.24 -33.79 -35.57
C ASN A 512 10.90 -34.38 -34.19
N PRO A 513 10.38 -35.61 -34.07
CA PRO A 513 10.09 -36.28 -32.80
C PRO A 513 11.31 -36.37 -31.85
N ALA A 514 12.53 -36.28 -32.37
CA ALA A 514 13.76 -36.36 -31.58
C ALA A 514 14.10 -35.06 -30.82
N THR A 515 13.47 -33.91 -31.14
CA THR A 515 13.78 -32.62 -30.50
C THR A 515 12.72 -32.16 -29.49
N PHE A 516 11.57 -32.85 -29.37
CA PHE A 516 10.48 -32.47 -28.44
C PHE A 516 10.84 -32.55 -26.95
N GLY A 517 11.82 -33.36 -26.56
CA GLY A 517 12.27 -33.43 -25.16
C GLY A 517 12.87 -32.12 -24.62
N GLY A 518 13.28 -31.22 -25.51
CA GLY A 518 13.77 -29.89 -25.16
C GLY A 518 12.69 -28.82 -24.98
N LEU A 519 11.41 -29.16 -25.17
CA LEU A 519 10.25 -28.25 -25.04
C LEU A 519 9.64 -28.25 -23.64
N HIS A 520 10.32 -28.84 -22.67
CA HIS A 520 9.90 -28.67 -21.29
C HIS A 520 10.17 -27.22 -20.86
N VAL A 521 9.41 -26.77 -19.89
CA VAL A 521 9.53 -25.44 -19.33
C VAL A 521 10.01 -25.57 -17.90
N ARG A 522 10.88 -24.64 -17.52
CA ARG A 522 11.40 -24.58 -16.15
C ARG A 522 10.33 -23.98 -15.24
N PHE A 523 10.26 -24.49 -14.02
CA PHE A 523 9.38 -23.97 -12.99
C PHE A 523 10.11 -22.86 -12.23
N ASP A 524 9.82 -21.61 -12.57
CA ASP A 524 10.51 -20.44 -12.02
C ASP A 524 9.59 -19.63 -11.09
N MET A 525 10.15 -19.07 -10.01
CA MET A 525 9.58 -17.96 -9.22
C MET A 525 9.95 -16.59 -9.78
N ALA A 526 9.24 -15.55 -9.34
CA ALA A 526 9.55 -14.17 -9.74
C ALA A 526 10.83 -13.68 -9.06
N ARG A 527 10.95 -13.87 -7.75
CA ARG A 527 12.12 -13.45 -6.98
C ARG A 527 13.22 -14.52 -6.95
N ASN A 528 14.44 -14.18 -7.37
CA ASN A 528 15.62 -15.01 -7.11
C ASN A 528 16.13 -14.77 -5.67
N ILE A 529 16.21 -15.83 -4.87
CA ILE A 529 16.62 -15.78 -3.45
C ILE A 529 17.97 -16.47 -3.19
N SER A 530 18.55 -17.14 -4.19
CA SER A 530 19.80 -17.86 -4.07
C SER A 530 21.01 -16.98 -4.37
N LEU A 531 22.14 -17.24 -3.68
CA LEU A 531 23.43 -16.64 -4.03
C LEU A 531 23.84 -17.11 -5.43
N ALA A 532 24.35 -16.20 -6.27
CA ALA A 532 24.82 -16.48 -7.64
C ALA A 532 25.88 -17.62 -7.77
N ALA A 533 26.46 -18.07 -6.64
CA ALA A 533 27.44 -19.15 -6.59
C ALA A 533 26.86 -20.53 -6.20
N HIS A 534 25.60 -20.59 -5.74
CA HIS A 534 24.98 -21.82 -5.27
C HIS A 534 24.15 -22.47 -6.39
N LEU A 535 24.86 -23.30 -7.16
CA LEU A 535 24.36 -24.26 -8.15
C LEU A 535 23.92 -23.64 -9.49
N ARG A 536 24.19 -24.38 -10.56
CA ARG A 536 24.04 -23.93 -11.95
C ARG A 536 22.56 -24.01 -12.32
N ASN A 537 21.83 -22.95 -12.01
CA ASN A 537 20.45 -22.65 -12.37
C ASN A 537 20.28 -21.14 -12.13
N ASP A 538 19.88 -20.40 -13.15
CA ASP A 538 19.59 -18.95 -13.05
C ASP A 538 18.31 -18.74 -13.89
N PRO A 539 17.26 -18.04 -13.42
CA PRO A 539 16.77 -17.74 -12.06
C PRO A 539 15.35 -18.32 -11.73
N GLY A 540 15.06 -18.89 -10.54
CA GLY A 540 13.67 -19.11 -10.04
C GLY A 540 13.31 -20.37 -9.22
N ASP A 541 14.26 -21.09 -8.63
CA ASP A 541 14.14 -22.55 -8.48
C ASP A 541 13.19 -23.15 -7.40
N SER A 542 12.48 -22.38 -6.57
CA SER A 542 11.64 -23.00 -5.52
C SER A 542 10.59 -22.06 -4.91
N MET A 543 9.30 -22.41 -4.93
CA MET A 543 8.27 -21.63 -4.21
C MET A 543 8.60 -21.53 -2.72
N VAL A 544 8.44 -20.33 -2.16
CA VAL A 544 8.61 -20.07 -0.72
C VAL A 544 7.29 -19.71 -0.07
N ILE A 545 6.97 -20.42 1.01
CA ILE A 545 5.73 -20.27 1.77
C ILE A 545 6.06 -20.32 3.26
N ASP A 546 5.56 -19.35 4.02
CA ASP A 546 5.67 -19.31 5.47
C ASP A 546 4.61 -20.22 6.10
N ILE A 547 5.03 -21.08 7.03
CA ILE A 547 4.18 -22.12 7.64
C ILE A 547 4.49 -22.21 9.14
N VAL A 548 3.55 -21.76 9.96
CA VAL A 548 3.74 -21.60 11.42
C VAL A 548 2.65 -22.37 12.20
N PRO A 549 2.97 -23.21 13.19
CA PRO A 549 1.95 -23.78 14.09
C PRO A 549 1.24 -22.70 14.91
N VAL A 550 -0.08 -22.57 14.74
CA VAL A 550 -0.88 -21.52 15.41
C VAL A 550 -1.81 -22.06 16.50
N ARG A 551 -2.00 -23.39 16.58
CA ARG A 551 -2.82 -24.00 17.63
C ARG A 551 -2.05 -24.15 18.93
N SER A 552 -2.76 -23.92 20.04
CA SER A 552 -2.29 -24.10 21.41
C SER A 552 -1.56 -25.44 21.61
N GLY A 553 -0.29 -25.38 22.02
CA GLY A 553 0.58 -26.55 22.26
C GLY A 553 1.00 -27.34 21.01
N ALA A 554 0.83 -26.77 19.80
CA ALA A 554 1.11 -27.46 18.55
C ALA A 554 2.58 -27.37 18.11
N THR A 555 3.07 -28.43 17.46
CA THR A 555 4.33 -28.41 16.68
C THR A 555 4.04 -28.85 15.26
N LEU A 556 4.86 -28.46 14.27
CA LEU A 556 4.69 -28.98 12.90
C LEU A 556 4.73 -30.52 12.88
N ALA A 557 3.73 -31.09 12.22
CA ALA A 557 3.54 -32.53 12.09
C ALA A 557 4.18 -33.02 10.79
N GLY A 558 5.45 -33.40 10.87
CA GLY A 558 6.23 -33.83 9.70
C GLY A 558 6.66 -32.66 8.82
N THR A 559 6.99 -32.96 7.56
CA THR A 559 7.43 -31.96 6.57
C THR A 559 6.22 -31.46 5.78
N PRO A 560 6.06 -30.14 5.58
CA PRO A 560 5.07 -29.59 4.66
C PRO A 560 5.12 -30.23 3.27
N GLU A 561 3.97 -30.32 2.62
CA GLU A 561 3.78 -31.08 1.39
C GLU A 561 3.20 -30.17 0.30
N PHE A 562 3.85 -30.09 -0.85
CA PHE A 562 3.27 -29.51 -2.06
C PHE A 562 2.52 -30.61 -2.82
N HIS A 563 1.20 -30.50 -2.86
CA HIS A 563 0.32 -31.42 -3.59
C HIS A 563 0.02 -30.85 -4.96
N TYR A 564 0.02 -31.70 -5.97
CA TYR A 564 -0.29 -31.30 -7.33
C TYR A 564 -1.13 -32.33 -8.07
N SER A 565 -1.90 -31.82 -9.03
CA SER A 565 -2.57 -32.60 -10.06
C SER A 565 -2.30 -31.92 -11.40
N ILE A 566 -2.07 -32.70 -12.44
CA ILE A 566 -1.74 -32.17 -13.77
C ILE A 566 -2.70 -32.76 -14.79
N ASN A 567 -3.40 -31.90 -15.51
CA ASN A 567 -3.99 -32.25 -16.79
C ASN A 567 -2.89 -32.16 -17.84
N ALA A 568 -2.21 -33.28 -18.04
CA ALA A 568 -1.03 -33.35 -18.89
C ALA A 568 -1.43 -33.29 -20.36
N ASN A 569 -0.74 -32.44 -21.13
CA ASN A 569 -0.81 -32.50 -22.57
C ASN A 569 -0.27 -33.87 -23.05
N PRO A 570 -1.11 -34.71 -23.69
CA PRO A 570 -0.76 -36.09 -23.98
C PRO A 570 0.38 -36.23 -24.99
N GLU A 571 0.65 -35.20 -25.79
CA GLU A 571 1.74 -35.16 -26.78
C GLU A 571 3.12 -35.30 -26.13
N PHE A 572 3.26 -34.87 -24.87
CA PHE A 572 4.53 -34.87 -24.15
C PHE A 572 4.70 -36.04 -23.19
N ASN A 573 3.74 -36.96 -23.10
CA ASN A 573 3.76 -38.07 -22.16
C ASN A 573 5.02 -38.95 -22.24
N ALA A 574 5.61 -39.11 -23.42
CA ALA A 574 6.83 -39.90 -23.61
C ALA A 574 8.10 -39.24 -23.05
N TYR A 575 8.06 -37.93 -22.78
CA TYR A 575 9.19 -37.12 -22.32
C TYR A 575 9.04 -36.66 -20.86
N ARG A 576 7.87 -36.92 -20.26
CA ARG A 576 7.56 -36.47 -18.91
C ARG A 576 8.28 -37.30 -17.84
N THR A 577 8.90 -36.62 -16.90
CA THR A 577 9.69 -37.17 -15.78
C THR A 577 9.08 -36.83 -14.41
N PHE A 578 7.89 -36.21 -14.38
CA PHE A 578 7.17 -35.83 -13.16
C PHE A 578 7.09 -37.00 -12.16
N PRO A 579 7.27 -36.76 -10.84
CA PRO A 579 7.05 -37.78 -9.83
C PRO A 579 5.63 -38.38 -9.94
N THR A 580 5.49 -39.67 -9.63
CA THR A 580 4.18 -40.34 -9.69
C THR A 580 3.37 -40.21 -8.39
N SER A 581 3.94 -39.58 -7.36
CA SER A 581 3.35 -39.48 -6.02
C SER A 581 2.21 -38.48 -5.91
N GLY A 582 2.08 -37.51 -6.83
CA GLY A 582 1.12 -36.39 -6.70
C GLY A 582 1.47 -35.40 -5.58
N MET A 583 2.65 -35.56 -4.97
CA MET A 583 3.11 -34.75 -3.84
C MET A 583 4.65 -34.66 -3.81
N ILE A 584 5.17 -33.49 -3.45
CA ILE A 584 6.59 -33.19 -3.22
C ILE A 584 6.75 -32.66 -1.77
N PRO A 585 7.57 -33.28 -0.92
CA PRO A 585 7.86 -32.74 0.41
C PRO A 585 8.76 -31.50 0.28
N ALA A 586 8.62 -30.53 1.19
CA ALA A 586 9.54 -29.40 1.27
C ALA A 586 10.99 -29.87 1.44
N LEU A 587 11.94 -29.17 0.83
CA LEU A 587 13.38 -29.50 0.93
C LEU A 587 13.95 -29.25 2.33
N GLY A 588 13.33 -28.32 3.07
CA GLY A 588 13.72 -27.81 4.37
C GLY A 588 13.31 -26.34 4.52
N PRO A 589 13.64 -25.70 5.66
CA PRO A 589 13.41 -24.28 5.81
C PRO A 589 14.23 -23.47 4.79
N ALA A 590 13.65 -22.39 4.27
CA ALA A 590 14.24 -21.57 3.22
C ALA A 590 15.49 -20.86 3.75
N VAL A 591 16.51 -20.74 2.89
CA VAL A 591 17.79 -20.11 3.26
C VAL A 591 17.96 -18.88 2.37
N GLY A 592 17.91 -17.70 2.99
CA GLY A 592 18.13 -16.44 2.28
C GLY A 592 19.59 -16.18 1.94
N ALA A 593 19.87 -15.02 1.35
CA ALA A 593 21.23 -14.60 0.95
C ALA A 593 22.25 -14.52 2.10
N SER A 594 21.78 -14.42 3.36
CA SER A 594 22.63 -14.47 4.56
C SER A 594 23.21 -15.86 4.86
N GLY A 595 22.66 -16.91 4.23
CA GLY A 595 23.00 -18.31 4.51
C GLY A 595 22.39 -18.86 5.80
N ILE A 596 21.56 -18.10 6.50
CA ILE A 596 20.82 -18.52 7.70
C ILE A 596 19.45 -19.03 7.26
N ALA A 597 19.04 -20.18 7.79
CA ALA A 597 17.71 -20.73 7.56
C ALA A 597 16.67 -19.94 8.34
N ASP A 598 15.60 -19.54 7.66
CA ASP A 598 14.40 -19.01 8.27
C ASP A 598 13.56 -20.22 8.74
N PRO A 599 13.29 -20.39 10.05
CA PRO A 599 12.61 -21.57 10.57
C PRO A 599 11.14 -21.69 10.13
N ASP A 600 10.53 -20.58 9.71
CA ASP A 600 9.11 -20.51 9.40
C ASP A 600 8.84 -20.49 7.89
N ALA A 601 9.81 -20.09 7.07
CA ALA A 601 9.72 -20.13 5.61
C ALA A 601 10.13 -21.50 5.05
N TRP A 602 9.36 -22.08 4.11
CA TRP A 602 9.61 -23.40 3.53
C TRP A 602 9.73 -23.33 2.00
N ALA A 603 10.74 -24.03 1.46
CA ALA A 603 10.99 -24.10 0.03
C ALA A 603 10.49 -25.41 -0.61
N PHE A 604 9.80 -25.29 -1.75
CA PHE A 604 9.31 -26.41 -2.55
C PHE A 604 9.92 -26.39 -3.96
N ASP A 605 10.62 -27.48 -4.32
CA ASP A 605 11.36 -27.62 -5.57
C ASP A 605 10.68 -28.67 -6.48
N ILE A 606 10.15 -28.20 -7.62
CA ILE A 606 9.57 -29.06 -8.67
C ILE A 606 10.66 -29.32 -9.70
N PRO A 607 10.79 -30.56 -10.25
CA PRO A 607 11.89 -30.85 -11.18
C PRO A 607 11.96 -29.87 -12.36
N ASP A 608 13.12 -29.25 -12.56
CA ASP A 608 13.34 -28.27 -13.65
C ASP A 608 13.21 -28.86 -15.05
N THR A 609 13.47 -30.17 -15.20
CA THR A 609 13.58 -30.83 -16.50
C THR A 609 12.54 -31.93 -16.67
N GLY A 610 11.81 -31.87 -17.80
CA GLY A 610 10.80 -32.86 -18.17
C GLY A 610 9.55 -32.89 -17.26
N ALA A 611 9.37 -31.89 -16.39
CA ALA A 611 8.20 -31.79 -15.53
C ALA A 611 7.01 -31.16 -16.25
N LEU A 612 7.15 -29.91 -16.67
CA LEU A 612 6.07 -29.10 -17.24
C LEU A 612 6.28 -28.89 -18.74
N PHE A 613 5.20 -28.89 -19.50
CA PHE A 613 5.19 -28.70 -20.94
C PHE A 613 4.05 -27.77 -21.37
N PRO A 614 4.16 -27.12 -22.55
CA PRO A 614 3.11 -26.28 -23.09
C PRO A 614 1.73 -26.96 -23.13
N GLY A 615 0.71 -26.27 -22.61
CA GLY A 615 -0.66 -26.76 -22.52
C GLY A 615 -0.95 -27.66 -21.30
N ASP A 616 0.02 -27.90 -20.43
CA ASP A 616 -0.25 -28.51 -19.13
C ASP A 616 -1.06 -27.56 -18.25
N VAL A 617 -2.02 -28.11 -17.50
CA VAL A 617 -2.70 -27.38 -16.43
C VAL A 617 -2.34 -28.02 -15.11
N LEU A 618 -1.62 -27.29 -14.25
CA LEU A 618 -1.23 -27.69 -12.91
C LEU A 618 -2.19 -27.09 -11.90
N HIS A 619 -2.92 -27.94 -11.18
CA HIS A 619 -3.60 -27.55 -9.94
C HIS A 619 -2.68 -27.90 -8.79
N TRP A 620 -2.45 -26.97 -7.87
CA TRP A 620 -1.62 -27.22 -6.71
C TRP A 620 -2.23 -26.71 -5.40
N TYR A 621 -1.79 -27.25 -4.29
CA TYR A 621 -1.98 -26.67 -2.96
C TYR A 621 -0.83 -27.12 -2.06
N VAL A 622 -0.50 -26.32 -1.06
CA VAL A 622 0.37 -26.77 0.03
C VAL A 622 -0.47 -27.32 1.16
N ARG A 623 -0.01 -28.40 1.78
CA ARG A 623 -0.59 -28.97 2.98
C ARG A 623 0.47 -29.01 4.06
N ALA A 624 0.12 -28.51 5.22
CA ALA A 624 0.96 -28.65 6.40
C ALA A 624 0.10 -29.13 7.57
N GLY A 625 0.69 -29.98 8.40
CA GLY A 625 0.05 -30.46 9.61
C GLY A 625 0.67 -29.79 10.81
N ASP A 626 -0.14 -29.55 11.84
CA ASP A 626 0.34 -29.27 13.18
C ASP A 626 -0.21 -30.34 14.15
N GLN A 627 0.52 -30.61 15.22
CA GLN A 627 0.26 -31.72 16.13
C GLN A 627 0.12 -31.22 17.56
N VAL A 628 -1.05 -31.46 18.16
CA VAL A 628 -1.31 -31.25 19.59
C VAL A 628 -1.54 -32.61 20.25
N GLY A 629 -0.54 -33.12 20.96
CA GLY A 629 -0.59 -34.46 21.54
C GLY A 629 -0.69 -35.56 20.46
N ALA A 630 -1.84 -36.24 20.37
CA ALA A 630 -2.13 -37.25 19.34
C ALA A 630 -3.02 -36.72 18.20
N ASP A 631 -3.51 -35.48 18.31
CA ASP A 631 -4.37 -34.83 17.33
C ASP A 631 -3.54 -34.06 16.31
N ILE A 632 -3.57 -34.50 15.05
CA ILE A 632 -2.93 -33.81 13.93
C ILE A 632 -4.04 -33.16 13.10
N GLN A 633 -4.01 -31.83 12.99
CA GLN A 633 -4.88 -31.09 12.09
C GLN A 633 -4.05 -30.61 10.91
N TYR A 634 -4.68 -30.50 9.75
CA TYR A 634 -4.01 -30.09 8.53
C TYR A 634 -4.65 -28.80 8.01
N ALA A 635 -3.78 -27.85 7.68
CA ALA A 635 -4.12 -26.69 6.90
C ALA A 635 -3.76 -26.98 5.44
N THR A 636 -4.52 -26.36 4.54
CA THR A 636 -4.12 -26.26 3.14
C THR A 636 -4.00 -24.80 2.74
N PHE A 637 -3.06 -24.52 1.86
CA PHE A 637 -2.96 -23.26 1.16
C PHE A 637 -3.20 -23.49 -0.34
N PRO A 638 -4.29 -22.94 -0.89
CA PRO A 638 -5.35 -22.24 -0.19
C PRO A 638 -6.26 -23.18 0.62
N ALA A 639 -7.12 -22.60 1.47
CA ALA A 639 -7.96 -23.36 2.39
C ALA A 639 -9.10 -24.14 1.71
N ASP A 640 -9.62 -23.62 0.60
CA ASP A 640 -10.53 -24.35 -0.28
C ASP A 640 -9.70 -25.16 -1.28
N ILE A 641 -9.84 -26.48 -1.27
CA ILE A 641 -9.25 -27.38 -2.27
C ILE A 641 -10.34 -28.11 -3.08
N SER A 642 -11.58 -27.63 -3.03
CA SER A 642 -12.68 -28.23 -3.79
C SER A 642 -12.40 -28.13 -5.29
N GLY A 643 -12.66 -29.22 -6.01
CA GLY A 643 -12.30 -29.31 -7.43
C GLY A 643 -10.82 -29.60 -7.68
N PHE A 644 -9.97 -29.81 -6.67
CA PHE A 644 -8.60 -30.27 -6.90
C PHE A 644 -8.58 -31.58 -7.71
N GLY A 645 -7.92 -31.53 -8.88
CA GLY A 645 -7.90 -32.61 -9.86
C GLY A 645 -9.09 -32.67 -10.84
N ASP A 646 -10.10 -31.79 -10.70
CA ASP A 646 -11.12 -31.54 -11.72
C ASP A 646 -10.65 -30.40 -12.63
N PHE A 647 -10.49 -30.71 -13.92
CA PHE A 647 -10.03 -29.76 -14.95
C PHE A 647 -11.16 -29.35 -15.90
N SER A 648 -12.42 -29.57 -15.52
CA SER A 648 -13.57 -29.14 -16.32
C SER A 648 -13.81 -27.61 -16.29
N GLY A 649 -13.13 -26.90 -15.39
CA GLY A 649 -13.12 -25.44 -15.27
C GLY A 649 -12.00 -24.96 -14.33
N PRO A 650 -11.78 -23.64 -14.21
CA PRO A 650 -10.83 -23.07 -13.27
C PRO A 650 -11.26 -23.36 -11.82
N LEU A 651 -10.28 -23.48 -10.92
CA LEU A 651 -10.55 -23.59 -9.49
C LEU A 651 -11.21 -22.31 -8.95
N SER A 652 -11.90 -22.43 -7.81
CA SER A 652 -12.45 -21.27 -7.07
C SER A 652 -11.38 -20.37 -6.43
N TYR A 653 -10.10 -20.71 -6.60
CA TYR A 653 -8.95 -20.12 -5.94
C TYR A 653 -7.72 -20.07 -6.86
N ASN A 654 -6.81 -19.12 -6.62
CA ASN A 654 -5.63 -18.89 -7.47
C ASN A 654 -4.50 -19.89 -7.19
N SER A 655 -4.69 -21.14 -7.59
CA SER A 655 -3.63 -22.16 -7.64
C SER A 655 -3.69 -23.04 -8.90
N THR A 656 -4.44 -22.58 -9.90
CA THR A 656 -4.35 -23.11 -11.24
C THR A 656 -3.19 -22.40 -11.92
N MET A 657 -2.07 -23.11 -12.09
CA MET A 657 -1.01 -22.68 -12.98
C MET A 657 -1.26 -23.35 -14.33
N THR A 658 -1.78 -22.58 -15.28
CA THR A 658 -1.81 -23.04 -16.66
C THR A 658 -0.47 -22.73 -17.28
N ILE A 659 0.18 -23.77 -17.80
CA ILE A 659 1.42 -23.63 -18.53
C ILE A 659 1.07 -23.13 -19.93
N HIS A 660 0.93 -21.81 -20.02
CA HIS A 660 0.75 -21.10 -21.29
C HIS A 660 2.04 -21.10 -22.10
N ALA A 661 3.18 -21.40 -21.46
CA ALA A 661 4.51 -21.54 -22.01
C ALA A 661 4.59 -21.69 -23.53
N LEU A 662 4.94 -20.56 -24.09
CA LEU A 662 4.79 -20.18 -25.46
C LEU A 662 5.87 -20.83 -26.35
N PRO A 663 5.53 -21.38 -27.52
CA PRO A 663 4.18 -21.52 -28.09
C PRO A 663 3.38 -22.74 -27.65
N THR A 664 2.09 -22.53 -27.38
CA THR A 664 1.13 -23.63 -27.16
C THR A 664 0.97 -24.45 -28.44
N ILE A 665 1.02 -25.78 -28.33
CA ILE A 665 0.87 -26.70 -29.47
C ILE A 665 -0.54 -27.31 -29.46
N SER A 666 -1.36 -26.99 -30.47
CA SER A 666 -2.70 -27.59 -30.70
C SER A 666 -2.69 -28.72 -31.75
N ASP A 667 -3.67 -29.65 -31.71
CA ASP A 667 -3.68 -30.91 -32.49
C ASP A 667 -4.96 -31.21 -33.32
N ASP A 668 -5.57 -30.29 -34.04
CA ASP A 668 -6.87 -30.57 -34.69
C ASP A 668 -6.81 -31.17 -36.12
N GLY A 669 -5.95 -32.17 -36.37
CA GLY A 669 -6.03 -32.97 -37.61
C GLY A 669 -4.76 -33.05 -38.48
N GLY A 670 -3.58 -32.95 -37.87
CA GLY A 670 -2.32 -33.44 -38.48
C GLY A 670 -1.25 -32.39 -38.78
N ALA A 671 -1.45 -31.12 -38.45
CA ALA A 671 -0.38 -30.11 -38.43
C ALA A 671 -0.40 -29.37 -37.10
N LYS A 672 0.65 -29.54 -36.30
CA LYS A 672 0.88 -28.82 -35.05
C LYS A 672 0.97 -27.33 -35.35
N LYS A 673 0.08 -26.49 -34.81
CA LYS A 673 0.06 -25.04 -35.06
C LYS A 673 0.09 -24.23 -33.77
N ALA A 674 1.15 -23.46 -33.61
CA ALA A 674 1.23 -22.37 -32.65
C ALA A 674 0.32 -21.21 -33.08
N PRO A 675 -0.35 -20.51 -32.14
CA PRO A 675 -0.96 -19.21 -32.42
C PRO A 675 0.07 -18.23 -32.97
N GLN A 676 -0.35 -17.34 -33.87
CA GLN A 676 0.53 -16.29 -34.41
C GLN A 676 0.53 -15.02 -33.56
N THR A 677 -0.29 -14.97 -32.52
CA THR A 677 -0.49 -13.79 -31.68
C THR A 677 -0.13 -14.10 -30.24
N LEU A 678 0.75 -13.28 -29.67
CA LEU A 678 1.09 -13.29 -28.25
C LEU A 678 0.42 -12.08 -27.56
N PHE A 679 -0.41 -12.31 -26.55
CA PHE A 679 -0.86 -11.30 -25.61
C PHE A 679 0.07 -11.27 -24.40
N TRP A 680 0.92 -10.25 -24.31
CA TRP A 680 1.77 -10.00 -23.17
C TRP A 680 1.07 -9.03 -22.21
N ASN A 681 0.64 -9.58 -21.07
CA ASN A 681 0.07 -8.83 -19.96
C ASN A 681 1.16 -8.52 -18.92
N ASP A 682 1.72 -7.33 -19.03
CA ASP A 682 2.75 -6.83 -18.12
C ASP A 682 2.15 -6.13 -16.88
N PHE A 683 0.83 -5.99 -16.83
CA PHE A 683 0.11 -5.57 -15.62
C PHE A 683 -0.13 -6.74 -14.63
N ALA A 684 0.04 -7.98 -15.09
CA ALA A 684 -0.21 -9.23 -14.36
C ALA A 684 -1.64 -9.41 -13.83
N ASN A 685 -1.82 -9.66 -12.53
CA ASN A 685 -3.10 -10.01 -11.86
C ASN A 685 -3.65 -8.83 -11.02
N ARG A 686 -3.35 -7.59 -11.44
CA ARG A 686 -3.67 -6.37 -10.69
C ARG A 686 -5.07 -5.83 -10.99
N GLY A 687 -5.83 -6.53 -11.83
CA GLY A 687 -7.23 -6.26 -12.10
C GLY A 687 -7.46 -5.82 -13.54
N GLY A 688 -8.71 -5.94 -13.98
CA GLY A 688 -9.22 -5.53 -15.29
C GLY A 688 -8.74 -6.34 -16.51
N GLU A 689 -7.96 -7.39 -16.34
CA GLU A 689 -7.63 -8.38 -17.39
C GLU A 689 -8.88 -9.05 -17.96
N ALA A 690 -9.93 -9.19 -17.12
CA ALA A 690 -11.24 -9.66 -17.54
C ALA A 690 -11.83 -8.81 -18.68
N GLU A 691 -11.50 -7.52 -18.75
CA GLU A 691 -11.94 -6.60 -19.79
C GLU A 691 -11.27 -6.91 -21.14
N TRP A 692 -9.99 -7.30 -21.12
CA TRP A 692 -9.27 -7.81 -22.28
C TRP A 692 -9.83 -9.14 -22.76
N TYR A 693 -9.99 -10.11 -21.86
CA TYR A 693 -10.52 -11.44 -22.20
C TYR A 693 -11.94 -11.36 -22.73
N ALA A 694 -12.77 -10.49 -22.17
CA ALA A 694 -14.12 -10.26 -22.68
C ALA A 694 -14.11 -9.72 -24.11
N ALA A 695 -13.22 -8.77 -24.43
CA ALA A 695 -13.13 -8.21 -25.77
C ALA A 695 -12.56 -9.21 -26.80
N LEU A 696 -11.50 -9.94 -26.45
CA LEU A 696 -10.95 -11.01 -27.29
C LEU A 696 -11.99 -12.11 -27.54
N GLY A 697 -12.71 -12.53 -26.49
CA GLY A 697 -13.80 -13.49 -26.59
C GLY A 697 -14.98 -12.98 -27.45
N GLN A 698 -15.35 -11.70 -27.32
CA GLN A 698 -16.35 -11.05 -28.18
C GLN A 698 -15.96 -11.08 -29.66
N LEU A 699 -14.67 -10.99 -29.97
CA LEU A 699 -14.14 -11.10 -31.33
C LEU A 699 -13.97 -12.56 -31.80
N GLY A 700 -14.33 -13.52 -30.95
CA GLY A 700 -14.23 -14.94 -31.29
C GLY A 700 -12.82 -15.49 -31.24
N MET A 701 -11.89 -14.81 -30.55
CA MET A 701 -10.54 -15.31 -30.30
C MET A 701 -10.50 -16.29 -29.13
N GLY A 702 -9.94 -17.47 -29.36
CA GLY A 702 -9.67 -18.46 -28.32
C GLY A 702 -8.22 -18.44 -27.84
N LEU A 703 -8.03 -18.48 -26.52
CA LEU A 703 -6.72 -18.72 -25.91
C LEU A 703 -6.20 -20.11 -26.32
N GLY A 704 -4.91 -20.22 -26.60
CA GLY A 704 -4.22 -21.43 -27.07
C GLY A 704 -4.53 -21.82 -28.53
N SER A 705 -5.43 -21.11 -29.22
CA SER A 705 -5.81 -21.40 -30.62
C SER A 705 -5.57 -20.21 -31.54
N ASP A 706 -6.08 -19.03 -31.19
CA ASP A 706 -5.90 -17.79 -31.96
C ASP A 706 -4.82 -16.90 -31.37
N TYR A 707 -4.66 -16.93 -30.04
CA TYR A 707 -3.61 -16.23 -29.33
C TYR A 707 -3.14 -17.02 -28.12
N ASP A 708 -1.99 -16.60 -27.63
CA ASP A 708 -1.24 -17.18 -26.54
C ASP A 708 -0.97 -16.05 -25.52
N ILE A 709 -0.82 -16.33 -24.22
CA ILE A 709 -0.69 -15.28 -23.19
C ILE A 709 0.59 -15.43 -22.39
N TYR A 710 1.22 -14.30 -22.04
CA TYR A 710 2.36 -14.24 -21.13
C TYR A 710 2.10 -13.20 -20.03
N TYR A 711 2.30 -13.59 -18.77
CA TYR A 711 2.14 -12.70 -17.62
C TYR A 711 3.48 -12.35 -16.99
N THR A 712 3.67 -11.05 -16.73
CA THR A 712 4.80 -10.57 -15.93
C THR A 712 4.38 -10.37 -14.48
N ASN A 713 4.68 -11.33 -13.61
CA ASN A 713 4.42 -11.27 -12.17
C ASN A 713 5.37 -10.31 -11.45
N GLY A 714 4.84 -9.50 -10.52
CA GLY A 714 5.61 -8.54 -9.74
C GLY A 714 6.28 -7.39 -10.51
N PRO A 715 5.70 -6.86 -11.61
CA PRO A 715 6.40 -5.99 -12.55
C PRO A 715 6.91 -4.69 -11.88
N SER A 716 6.13 -4.06 -10.99
CA SER A 716 6.52 -2.81 -10.30
C SER A 716 7.57 -2.95 -9.20
N SER A 717 7.95 -4.18 -8.83
CA SER A 717 8.98 -4.44 -7.82
C SER A 717 10.38 -4.52 -8.44
N SER A 718 10.46 -4.39 -9.77
CA SER A 718 11.64 -4.65 -10.60
C SER A 718 12.16 -6.08 -10.54
N VAL A 719 11.63 -7.00 -9.71
CA VAL A 719 12.07 -8.41 -9.67
C VAL A 719 11.10 -9.33 -10.43
N GLY A 720 10.44 -8.81 -11.47
CA GLY A 720 9.47 -9.56 -12.25
C GLY A 720 10.09 -10.49 -13.30
N ASN A 721 9.28 -11.37 -13.87
CA ASN A 721 9.65 -12.20 -15.02
C ASN A 721 9.42 -11.46 -16.35
N GLY A 722 10.06 -10.31 -16.57
CA GLY A 722 10.02 -9.64 -17.88
C GLY A 722 10.44 -10.60 -19.01
N ILE A 723 9.87 -10.42 -20.20
CA ILE A 723 10.10 -11.32 -21.34
C ILE A 723 11.59 -11.45 -21.68
N GLY A 724 12.37 -10.38 -21.55
CA GLY A 724 13.80 -10.35 -21.80
C GLY A 724 14.63 -11.10 -20.78
N GLY A 725 14.06 -11.47 -19.62
CA GLY A 725 14.70 -12.31 -18.61
C GLY A 725 14.35 -13.79 -18.75
N ARG A 726 13.30 -14.11 -19.52
CA ARG A 726 12.80 -15.48 -19.69
C ARG A 726 13.00 -16.04 -21.09
N THR A 727 13.34 -15.20 -22.07
CA THR A 727 13.55 -15.68 -23.44
C THR A 727 14.52 -14.84 -24.25
N SER A 728 14.97 -15.40 -25.37
CA SER A 728 15.64 -14.67 -26.43
C SER A 728 14.71 -14.50 -27.64
N GLY A 729 15.07 -13.61 -28.57
CA GLY A 729 14.25 -13.33 -29.76
C GLY A 729 13.92 -14.55 -30.65
N LEU A 730 14.62 -15.68 -30.51
CA LEU A 730 14.37 -16.90 -31.31
C LEU A 730 13.07 -17.61 -30.93
N SER A 731 12.74 -17.69 -29.63
CA SER A 731 11.48 -18.29 -29.18
C SER A 731 10.26 -17.45 -29.55
N LEU A 732 10.47 -16.15 -29.82
CA LEU A 732 9.43 -15.22 -30.26
C LEU A 732 9.20 -15.24 -31.78
N GLU A 733 10.11 -15.82 -32.57
CA GLU A 733 10.08 -15.76 -34.04
C GLU A 733 8.75 -16.24 -34.64
N GLY A 734 8.13 -17.25 -34.01
CA GLY A 734 6.85 -17.83 -34.45
C GLY A 734 5.63 -16.91 -34.30
N TYR A 735 5.70 -15.90 -33.43
CA TYR A 735 4.64 -14.89 -33.29
C TYR A 735 4.79 -13.83 -34.36
N ASN A 736 3.75 -13.60 -35.14
CA ASN A 736 3.70 -12.45 -36.05
C ASN A 736 3.10 -11.22 -35.38
N ASN A 737 2.30 -11.42 -34.35
CA ASN A 737 1.61 -10.34 -33.65
C ASN A 737 1.93 -10.41 -32.16
N MET A 738 2.11 -9.25 -31.54
CA MET A 738 2.21 -9.10 -30.10
C MET A 738 1.26 -8.00 -29.65
N LEU A 739 0.39 -8.31 -28.70
CA LEU A 739 -0.48 -7.37 -28.01
C LEU A 739 0.12 -7.17 -26.63
N TYR A 740 0.55 -5.97 -26.29
CA TYR A 740 1.21 -5.63 -25.04
C TYR A 740 0.35 -4.64 -24.26
N THR A 741 0.12 -4.93 -22.98
CA THR A 741 -0.57 -4.04 -22.04
C THR A 741 0.27 -3.88 -20.78
N ALA A 742 0.49 -2.62 -20.40
CA ALA A 742 1.07 -2.26 -19.10
C ALA A 742 -0.02 -1.92 -18.07
N GLY A 743 -1.30 -1.84 -18.45
CA GLY A 743 -2.35 -1.36 -17.56
C GLY A 743 -2.10 0.07 -17.10
N ASP A 744 -2.19 0.31 -15.80
CA ASP A 744 -1.84 1.58 -15.15
C ASP A 744 -0.39 1.58 -14.58
N LEU A 745 0.47 0.66 -15.04
CA LEU A 745 1.83 0.55 -14.57
C LEU A 745 2.70 1.73 -15.04
N GLY A 746 3.08 2.62 -14.11
CA GLY A 746 3.99 3.75 -14.38
C GLY A 746 5.46 3.53 -14.03
N THR A 747 5.87 2.30 -13.72
CA THR A 747 7.26 1.96 -13.36
C THR A 747 7.62 0.57 -13.86
N THR A 748 8.76 0.44 -14.52
CA THR A 748 9.36 -0.83 -14.97
C THR A 748 8.45 -1.63 -15.91
N THR A 749 7.86 -0.93 -16.90
CA THR A 749 7.02 -1.52 -17.96
C THR A 749 7.86 -2.28 -19.01
N LEU A 750 9.00 -1.73 -19.45
CA LEU A 750 9.92 -2.43 -20.34
C LEU A 750 11.36 -2.13 -19.97
N SER A 751 12.09 -3.15 -19.50
CA SER A 751 13.50 -3.00 -19.16
C SER A 751 14.42 -3.04 -20.38
N ASN A 752 15.55 -2.36 -20.26
CA ASN A 752 16.63 -2.37 -21.25
C ASN A 752 17.85 -3.21 -20.79
N GLY A 753 17.72 -3.91 -19.66
CA GLY A 753 18.77 -4.72 -19.03
C GLY A 753 19.87 -3.94 -18.30
N ASP A 754 19.72 -2.64 -18.06
CA ASP A 754 20.66 -1.81 -17.29
C ASP A 754 20.26 -1.59 -15.82
N TYR A 755 19.10 -2.11 -15.43
CA TYR A 755 18.56 -1.95 -14.07
C TYR A 755 19.10 -3.03 -13.14
N ALA A 756 19.53 -2.63 -11.93
CA ALA A 756 20.20 -3.53 -10.97
C ALA A 756 19.30 -4.61 -10.33
N ALA A 757 17.99 -4.61 -10.64
CA ALA A 757 17.01 -5.53 -10.06
C ALA A 757 16.17 -6.29 -11.10
N ASP A 758 16.25 -5.94 -12.38
CA ASP A 758 15.46 -6.59 -13.44
C ASP A 758 16.24 -7.74 -14.09
N ALA A 759 15.59 -8.90 -14.19
CA ALA A 759 16.18 -10.14 -14.68
C ALA A 759 16.50 -10.14 -16.19
N GLY A 760 16.09 -9.12 -16.98
CA GLY A 760 16.42 -9.11 -18.41
C GLY A 760 16.25 -7.81 -19.19
N ASN A 761 16.45 -7.92 -20.50
CA ASN A 761 16.40 -6.81 -21.46
C ASN A 761 15.19 -6.96 -22.40
N ASP A 762 14.03 -6.54 -21.94
CA ASP A 762 12.76 -6.63 -22.66
C ASP A 762 12.79 -5.87 -23.99
N ILE A 763 13.29 -4.63 -23.98
CA ILE A 763 13.45 -3.81 -25.18
C ILE A 763 14.31 -4.55 -26.21
N GLY A 764 15.42 -5.15 -25.76
CA GLY A 764 16.29 -5.96 -26.60
C GLY A 764 15.57 -7.17 -27.20
N ALA A 765 14.76 -7.87 -26.40
CA ALA A 765 13.98 -9.01 -26.87
C ALA A 765 12.93 -8.61 -27.92
N VAL A 766 12.17 -7.54 -27.68
CA VAL A 766 11.18 -7.01 -28.63
C VAL A 766 11.84 -6.51 -29.91
N LEU A 767 12.97 -5.79 -29.82
CA LEU A 767 13.73 -5.33 -30.99
C LEU A 767 14.30 -6.50 -31.80
N ALA A 768 14.79 -7.55 -31.15
CA ALA A 768 15.26 -8.76 -31.83
C ALA A 768 14.12 -9.44 -32.58
N TRP A 769 12.94 -9.55 -31.95
CA TRP A 769 11.74 -10.08 -32.58
C TRP A 769 11.28 -9.25 -33.78
N LEU A 770 11.17 -7.93 -33.64
CA LEU A 770 10.87 -7.01 -34.74
C LEU A 770 11.92 -7.10 -35.86
N GLY A 771 13.17 -7.38 -35.54
CA GLY A 771 14.27 -7.55 -36.50
C GLY A 771 14.09 -8.71 -37.49
N THR A 772 13.18 -9.65 -37.19
CA THR A 772 12.83 -10.76 -38.10
C THR A 772 11.91 -10.32 -39.26
N GLY A 773 11.30 -9.13 -39.15
CA GLY A 773 10.48 -8.50 -40.19
C GLY A 773 9.04 -9.04 -40.29
N ASN A 774 8.16 -8.25 -40.91
CA ASN A 774 6.72 -8.53 -41.05
C ASN A 774 6.01 -8.82 -39.72
N LYS A 775 6.30 -8.04 -38.69
CA LYS A 775 5.72 -8.17 -37.34
C LYS A 775 4.73 -7.05 -37.02
N ASN A 776 3.75 -7.34 -36.18
CA ASN A 776 2.75 -6.38 -35.73
C ASN A 776 2.76 -6.26 -34.21
N LEU A 777 3.01 -5.08 -33.68
CA LEU A 777 3.04 -4.81 -32.24
C LEU A 777 1.91 -3.84 -31.90
N VAL A 778 1.06 -4.20 -30.95
CA VAL A 778 0.04 -3.31 -30.38
C VAL A 778 0.45 -3.05 -28.93
N MET A 779 0.57 -1.78 -28.53
CA MET A 779 1.03 -1.40 -27.18
C MET A 779 0.07 -0.41 -26.55
N THR A 780 -0.20 -0.57 -25.25
CA THR A 780 -1.19 0.25 -24.54
C THR A 780 -0.87 0.26 -23.04
N GLY A 781 -1.15 1.39 -22.39
CA GLY A 781 -0.90 1.62 -20.96
C GLY A 781 -0.95 3.11 -20.62
N ASP A 782 -1.37 3.45 -19.40
CA ASP A 782 -1.65 4.82 -18.95
C ASP A 782 -0.38 5.67 -18.73
N ASP A 783 0.77 5.04 -18.50
CA ASP A 783 2.09 5.66 -18.30
C ASP A 783 3.22 4.96 -19.09
N LEU A 784 2.87 4.21 -20.14
CA LEU A 784 3.82 3.39 -20.89
C LEU A 784 4.95 4.22 -21.52
N VAL A 785 4.60 5.28 -22.26
CA VAL A 785 5.56 6.10 -23.00
C VAL A 785 6.36 7.00 -22.05
N SER A 786 5.73 7.50 -20.99
CA SER A 786 6.43 8.26 -19.96
C SER A 786 7.41 7.40 -19.18
N ASP A 787 7.05 6.18 -18.78
CA ASP A 787 7.95 5.22 -18.11
C ASP A 787 9.14 4.85 -19.02
N LEU A 788 8.89 4.52 -20.28
CA LEU A 788 9.93 4.24 -21.28
C LEU A 788 10.92 5.41 -21.43
N ALA A 789 10.42 6.65 -21.43
CA ALA A 789 11.26 7.84 -21.56
C ALA A 789 12.05 8.16 -20.27
N ILE A 790 11.51 7.84 -19.09
CA ILE A 790 12.07 8.22 -17.79
C ILE A 790 12.98 7.13 -17.23
N ASN A 791 12.49 5.89 -17.18
CA ASN A 791 13.11 4.79 -16.43
C ASN A 791 13.96 3.87 -17.30
N ALA A 792 13.58 3.58 -18.55
CA ALA A 792 14.38 2.78 -19.50
C ALA A 792 15.47 3.59 -20.25
N GLY A 793 15.66 4.85 -19.86
CA GLY A 793 16.76 5.71 -20.29
C GLY A 793 16.77 6.00 -21.81
N ALA A 794 17.98 6.15 -22.38
CA ALA A 794 18.12 6.47 -23.79
C ALA A 794 17.58 5.37 -24.73
N ALA A 795 17.60 4.11 -24.27
CA ALA A 795 17.07 2.98 -25.03
C ALA A 795 15.54 3.00 -25.08
N GLY A 796 14.87 3.24 -23.95
CA GLY A 796 13.40 3.36 -23.90
C GLY A 796 12.86 4.59 -24.62
N LEU A 797 13.56 5.73 -24.53
CA LEU A 797 13.22 6.91 -25.33
C LEU A 797 13.36 6.61 -26.83
N ALA A 798 14.46 5.98 -27.26
CA ALA A 798 14.64 5.58 -28.66
C ALA A 798 13.59 4.56 -29.11
N PHE A 799 13.16 3.65 -28.22
CA PHE A 799 12.08 2.73 -28.51
C PHE A 799 10.75 3.47 -28.74
N SER A 800 10.39 4.41 -27.87
CA SER A 800 9.19 5.24 -28.03
C SER A 800 9.23 6.06 -29.33
N GLU A 801 10.38 6.64 -29.64
CA GLU A 801 10.55 7.51 -30.81
C GLU A 801 10.62 6.75 -32.12
N ASP A 802 11.46 5.73 -32.21
CA ASP A 802 11.75 5.05 -33.47
C ASP A 802 10.79 3.87 -33.71
N VAL A 803 10.42 3.13 -32.66
CA VAL A 803 9.55 1.93 -32.77
C VAL A 803 8.08 2.32 -32.66
N MET A 804 7.67 3.03 -31.61
CA MET A 804 6.26 3.46 -31.45
C MET A 804 5.91 4.68 -32.31
N GLY A 805 6.91 5.46 -32.74
CA GLY A 805 6.71 6.62 -33.63
C GLY A 805 6.11 7.84 -32.91
N VAL A 806 6.33 7.96 -31.61
CA VAL A 806 5.75 9.04 -30.77
C VAL A 806 6.82 9.87 -30.07
N ASN A 807 6.54 11.13 -29.81
CA ASN A 807 7.30 11.94 -28.87
C ASN A 807 6.53 12.04 -27.56
N ALA A 808 7.18 11.71 -26.45
CA ALA A 808 6.69 11.98 -25.10
C ALA A 808 6.71 13.50 -24.84
N PHE A 809 5.59 14.06 -24.39
CA PHE A 809 5.49 15.48 -24.01
C PHE A 809 5.33 15.65 -22.50
N ALA A 810 4.42 14.90 -21.90
CA ALA A 810 4.15 14.86 -20.46
C ALA A 810 3.56 13.50 -20.08
N GLN A 811 3.64 13.14 -18.79
CA GLN A 811 3.02 11.92 -18.26
C GLN A 811 1.49 11.96 -18.31
N ASP A 812 0.88 13.14 -18.17
CA ASP A 812 -0.58 13.27 -18.18
C ASP A 812 -1.07 14.37 -19.13
N ALA A 813 -1.87 13.96 -20.12
CA ALA A 813 -2.51 14.82 -21.10
C ALA A 813 -3.67 15.62 -20.50
N ARG A 814 -4.27 15.19 -19.38
CA ARG A 814 -5.49 15.81 -18.80
C ARG A 814 -5.35 17.30 -18.60
N SER A 815 -4.22 17.75 -18.03
CA SER A 815 -3.92 19.16 -17.82
C SER A 815 -3.91 20.00 -19.10
N PHE A 816 -3.74 19.36 -20.26
CA PHE A 816 -3.72 19.98 -21.57
C PHE A 816 -5.00 19.75 -22.39
N ILE A 817 -5.86 18.81 -21.99
CA ILE A 817 -7.14 18.51 -22.63
C ILE A 817 -8.35 18.98 -21.80
N ASN A 818 -8.20 20.10 -21.09
CA ASN A 818 -9.23 20.69 -20.24
C ASN A 818 -9.69 19.78 -19.07
N ASN A 819 -8.74 19.06 -18.45
CA ASN A 819 -8.95 18.18 -17.29
C ASN A 819 -10.06 17.14 -17.48
N GLN A 820 -10.26 16.66 -18.71
CA GLN A 820 -11.22 15.60 -19.00
C GLN A 820 -10.73 14.27 -18.41
N THR A 821 -11.51 13.68 -17.51
CA THR A 821 -11.24 12.33 -16.94
C THR A 821 -11.76 11.22 -17.85
N THR A 822 -12.80 11.50 -18.63
CA THR A 822 -13.45 10.58 -19.55
C THR A 822 -13.51 11.17 -20.97
N PRO A 823 -12.37 11.55 -21.56
CA PRO A 823 -12.37 12.21 -22.84
C PRO A 823 -13.00 11.33 -23.93
N LEU A 824 -13.85 11.97 -24.74
CA LEU A 824 -14.28 11.37 -25.99
C LEU A 824 -13.09 11.35 -26.96
N VAL A 825 -12.80 10.17 -27.48
CA VAL A 825 -11.81 9.94 -28.52
C VAL A 825 -12.53 9.79 -29.85
N VAL A 826 -12.05 10.49 -30.88
CA VAL A 826 -12.57 10.40 -32.25
C VAL A 826 -11.47 9.96 -33.21
N THR A 827 -11.83 9.17 -34.21
CA THR A 827 -10.88 8.71 -35.21
C THR A 827 -10.58 9.80 -36.24
N ILE A 828 -9.35 9.85 -36.72
CA ILE A 828 -8.95 10.75 -37.80
C ILE A 828 -9.55 10.23 -39.10
N ALA A 829 -10.27 11.09 -39.82
CA ALA A 829 -10.96 10.70 -41.04
C ALA A 829 -9.98 10.16 -42.11
N GLY A 830 -10.22 8.95 -42.59
CA GLY A 830 -9.41 8.30 -43.63
C GLY A 830 -8.10 7.68 -43.13
N ASN A 831 -7.96 7.50 -41.81
CA ASN A 831 -6.82 6.78 -41.24
C ASN A 831 -6.78 5.32 -41.72
N SER A 832 -5.60 4.69 -41.63
CA SER A 832 -5.34 3.34 -42.15
C SER A 832 -5.86 2.18 -41.30
N VAL A 833 -6.34 2.42 -40.07
CA VAL A 833 -6.70 1.37 -39.11
C VAL A 833 -8.21 1.36 -38.82
N PHE A 834 -8.74 2.47 -38.29
CA PHE A 834 -10.13 2.55 -37.85
C PHE A 834 -11.07 2.88 -39.01
N SER A 835 -11.82 1.88 -39.44
CA SER A 835 -12.74 1.96 -40.58
C SER A 835 -14.20 1.74 -40.20
N ASN A 836 -14.47 1.03 -39.09
CA ASN A 836 -15.82 0.73 -38.62
C ASN A 836 -16.18 1.47 -37.32
N ILE A 837 -15.19 1.81 -36.48
CA ILE A 837 -15.42 2.65 -35.30
C ILE A 837 -15.01 4.11 -35.58
N SER A 838 -15.88 5.06 -35.21
CA SER A 838 -15.62 6.49 -35.37
C SER A 838 -15.22 7.20 -34.07
N SER A 839 -15.55 6.61 -32.93
CA SER A 839 -15.29 7.20 -31.61
C SER A 839 -15.47 6.18 -30.49
N TRP A 840 -14.84 6.44 -29.36
CA TRP A 840 -15.02 5.74 -28.09
C TRP A 840 -14.74 6.67 -26.92
N ILE A 841 -15.15 6.28 -25.72
CA ILE A 841 -14.77 6.97 -24.50
C ILE A 841 -13.53 6.27 -23.95
N ALA A 842 -12.45 7.03 -23.78
CA ALA A 842 -11.30 6.56 -23.02
C ALA A 842 -11.47 7.04 -21.58
N TYR A 843 -11.18 6.18 -20.61
CA TYR A 843 -11.45 6.43 -19.21
C TYR A 843 -10.14 6.36 -18.43
N GLY A 844 -9.64 7.51 -18.00
CA GLY A 844 -8.41 7.59 -17.21
C GLY A 844 -8.74 7.42 -15.73
N GLY A 845 -9.48 6.36 -15.35
CA GLY A 845 -9.77 6.04 -13.94
C GLY A 845 -10.29 7.21 -13.08
N CYS A 846 -10.00 7.16 -11.77
CA CYS A 846 -10.20 8.30 -10.85
C CYS A 846 -8.98 9.28 -11.00
N PHE A 847 -9.10 10.54 -10.54
CA PHE A 847 -8.13 11.64 -10.78
C PHE A 847 -6.78 11.41 -10.07
N GLY A 848 -5.91 10.56 -10.62
CA GLY A 848 -4.58 10.26 -10.06
C GLY A 848 -4.05 8.85 -10.34
N ILE A 849 -4.95 7.89 -10.61
CA ILE A 849 -4.60 6.46 -10.76
C ILE A 849 -4.31 6.11 -12.23
N ASN A 850 -5.03 6.76 -13.14
CA ASN A 850 -4.99 6.46 -14.57
C ASN A 850 -4.84 7.76 -15.36
N THR A 851 -3.64 7.99 -15.85
CA THR A 851 -3.23 9.13 -16.66
C THR A 851 -3.40 8.81 -18.14
N PHE A 852 -3.21 9.82 -18.99
CA PHE A 852 -3.08 9.60 -20.42
C PHE A 852 -1.71 10.13 -20.81
N ASP A 853 -0.79 9.30 -21.29
CA ASP A 853 0.50 9.81 -21.77
C ASP A 853 0.27 10.92 -22.81
N ALA A 854 0.79 12.12 -22.54
CA ALA A 854 0.68 13.21 -23.48
C ALA A 854 1.69 12.96 -24.61
N VAL A 855 1.24 12.35 -25.71
CA VAL A 855 2.10 11.99 -26.85
C VAL A 855 1.73 12.72 -28.13
N THR A 856 2.73 12.97 -28.97
CA THR A 856 2.53 13.49 -30.34
C THR A 856 3.15 12.56 -31.36
N THR A 857 2.55 12.45 -32.54
CA THR A 857 3.10 11.61 -33.63
C THR A 857 4.36 12.20 -34.24
N ARG A 858 5.37 11.36 -34.53
CA ARG A 858 6.56 11.74 -35.29
C ARG A 858 6.31 11.76 -36.80
N ALA A 859 7.22 12.43 -37.52
CA ALA A 859 7.21 12.42 -38.97
C ALA A 859 7.44 11.00 -39.49
N GLY A 860 6.51 10.49 -40.30
CA GLY A 860 6.52 9.11 -40.81
C GLY A 860 5.57 8.18 -40.08
N ALA A 861 5.12 8.54 -38.87
CA ALA A 861 4.03 7.88 -38.17
C ALA A 861 2.69 8.55 -38.52
N GLU A 862 1.61 7.80 -38.39
CA GLU A 862 0.23 8.22 -38.64
C GLU A 862 -0.51 8.43 -37.32
N ARG A 863 -1.25 9.55 -37.23
CA ARG A 863 -2.17 9.83 -36.12
C ARG A 863 -3.52 9.21 -36.43
N LEU A 864 -3.91 8.19 -35.67
CA LEU A 864 -5.12 7.42 -35.94
C LEU A 864 -6.37 7.99 -35.24
N ALA A 865 -6.20 8.53 -34.03
CA ALA A 865 -7.29 9.09 -33.24
C ALA A 865 -6.82 10.27 -32.37
N GLU A 866 -7.77 11.08 -31.90
CA GLU A 866 -7.52 12.24 -31.07
C GLU A 866 -8.57 12.45 -29.97
N PHE A 867 -8.15 13.10 -28.88
CA PHE A 867 -9.06 13.56 -27.84
C PHE A 867 -9.84 14.79 -28.33
N THR A 868 -11.15 14.83 -28.10
CA THR A 868 -11.99 15.99 -28.41
C THR A 868 -12.02 16.99 -27.27
N ASP A 869 -12.43 18.23 -27.55
CA ASP A 869 -12.82 19.18 -26.50
C ASP A 869 -14.04 18.67 -25.68
N PRO A 870 -14.37 19.28 -24.52
CA PRO A 870 -15.51 18.87 -23.69
C PRO A 870 -16.88 18.93 -24.36
N ASN A 871 -16.99 19.56 -25.53
CA ASN A 871 -18.22 19.62 -26.33
C ASN A 871 -18.22 18.60 -27.48
N GLY A 872 -17.20 17.72 -27.56
CA GLY A 872 -17.03 16.74 -28.62
C GLY A 872 -16.37 17.27 -29.90
N GLY A 873 -15.74 18.45 -29.84
CA GLY A 873 -15.04 19.06 -30.99
C GLY A 873 -13.70 18.40 -31.30
N ALA A 874 -13.54 17.88 -32.51
CA ALA A 874 -12.29 17.33 -33.04
C ALA A 874 -11.24 18.42 -33.37
N GLY A 875 -9.96 18.06 -33.42
CA GLY A 875 -8.84 18.96 -33.74
C GLY A 875 -8.50 20.01 -32.67
N ALA A 876 -9.04 19.87 -31.46
CA ALA A 876 -8.85 20.81 -30.36
C ALA A 876 -7.44 20.73 -29.73
N TYR A 877 -6.83 19.55 -29.75
CA TYR A 877 -5.57 19.25 -29.07
C TYR A 877 -4.56 18.59 -30.01
N SER A 878 -3.27 18.81 -29.75
CA SER A 878 -2.17 18.22 -30.53
C SER A 878 -1.83 16.78 -30.14
N PHE A 879 -2.39 16.28 -29.04
CA PHE A 879 -2.05 14.96 -28.49
C PHE A 879 -2.76 13.84 -29.23
N SER A 880 -2.03 12.79 -29.56
CA SER A 880 -2.61 11.61 -30.18
C SER A 880 -3.32 10.76 -29.14
N ALA A 881 -4.44 10.14 -29.50
CA ALA A 881 -5.13 9.13 -28.70
C ALA A 881 -4.92 7.71 -29.24
N ALA A 882 -4.32 7.57 -30.43
CA ALA A 882 -3.86 6.31 -31.02
C ALA A 882 -2.92 6.61 -32.20
N THR A 883 -1.84 5.85 -32.36
CA THR A 883 -0.84 6.05 -33.41
C THR A 883 -0.49 4.77 -34.14
N LEU A 884 -0.10 4.87 -35.41
CA LEU A 884 0.52 3.80 -36.17
C LEU A 884 1.90 4.25 -36.64
N ASN A 885 2.92 3.44 -36.41
CA ASN A 885 4.23 3.59 -37.01
C ASN A 885 4.59 2.36 -37.83
N VAL A 886 5.10 2.56 -39.05
CA VAL A 886 5.65 1.46 -39.86
C VAL A 886 7.16 1.41 -39.63
N TYR A 887 7.55 0.71 -38.56
CA TYR A 887 8.96 0.52 -38.23
C TYR A 887 9.64 -0.35 -39.30
N ASN A 888 10.87 0.01 -39.69
CA ASN A 888 11.71 -0.69 -40.66
C ASN A 888 11.06 -1.10 -42.02
N THR A 889 9.99 -0.41 -42.44
CA THR A 889 9.21 -0.63 -43.68
C THR A 889 8.29 -1.86 -43.71
N THR A 890 8.38 -2.77 -42.75
CA THR A 890 7.59 -4.01 -42.74
C THR A 890 6.83 -4.27 -41.45
N ASN A 891 7.17 -3.58 -40.37
CA ASN A 891 6.56 -3.83 -39.06
C ASN A 891 5.55 -2.75 -38.71
N ASN A 892 4.34 -3.14 -38.35
CA ASN A 892 3.31 -2.21 -37.89
C ASN A 892 3.36 -2.12 -36.36
N VAL A 893 3.48 -0.91 -35.82
CA VAL A 893 3.45 -0.65 -34.39
C VAL A 893 2.30 0.30 -34.11
N ILE A 894 1.24 -0.21 -33.49
CA ILE A 894 0.07 0.57 -33.08
C ILE A 894 0.19 0.83 -31.60
N SER A 895 0.10 2.08 -31.17
CA SER A 895 0.22 2.42 -29.75
C SER A 895 -0.88 3.36 -29.26
N PHE A 896 -1.26 3.16 -28.00
CA PHE A 896 -2.23 3.97 -27.28
C PHE A 896 -1.59 4.51 -26.01
N PRO A 897 -1.77 5.81 -25.72
CA PRO A 897 -1.23 6.45 -24.51
C PRO A 897 -2.13 6.24 -23.28
N TYR A 898 -2.90 5.16 -23.27
CA TYR A 898 -3.78 4.72 -22.19
C TYR A 898 -4.12 3.26 -22.41
N ASP A 899 -4.60 2.58 -21.37
CA ASP A 899 -4.94 1.17 -21.40
C ASP A 899 -6.30 0.88 -22.02
N PHE A 900 -6.39 -0.22 -22.77
CA PHE A 900 -7.63 -0.72 -23.37
C PHE A 900 -8.65 -1.17 -22.34
N MET A 901 -8.21 -1.59 -21.15
CA MET A 901 -9.07 -1.95 -20.03
C MET A 901 -10.14 -0.88 -19.77
N PHE A 902 -9.82 0.37 -20.07
CA PHE A 902 -10.68 1.53 -19.80
C PHE A 902 -11.28 2.19 -21.05
N ILE A 903 -11.58 1.39 -22.09
CA ILE A 903 -12.35 1.83 -23.26
C ILE A 903 -13.82 1.44 -23.13
N TYR A 904 -14.71 2.44 -23.16
CA TYR A 904 -16.16 2.25 -22.99
C TYR A 904 -16.99 2.88 -24.11
N ASP A 905 -18.23 2.40 -24.23
CA ASP A 905 -19.27 2.97 -25.10
C ASP A 905 -19.89 4.23 -24.50
N ASN A 906 -20.04 4.28 -23.17
CA ASN A 906 -20.69 5.34 -22.41
C ASN A 906 -20.09 5.38 -20.99
N PRO A 907 -19.72 6.56 -20.44
CA PRO A 907 -19.17 6.68 -19.09
C PRO A 907 -20.12 6.20 -17.97
N ASP A 908 -21.44 6.18 -18.21
CA ASP A 908 -22.44 5.77 -17.20
C ASP A 908 -22.86 4.29 -17.30
N GLU A 909 -22.33 3.53 -18.26
CA GLU A 909 -22.71 2.14 -18.49
C GLU A 909 -21.57 1.16 -18.15
N SER A 910 -21.87 0.21 -17.28
CA SER A 910 -21.00 -0.96 -17.08
C SER A 910 -20.86 -1.73 -18.40
N PRO A 911 -19.66 -2.25 -18.77
CA PRO A 911 -19.41 -2.95 -20.04
C PRO A 911 -20.40 -4.11 -20.33
N ALA A 912 -21.03 -4.65 -19.29
CA ALA A 912 -22.06 -5.69 -19.37
C ALA A 912 -23.46 -5.20 -19.83
N ASN A 913 -23.66 -3.92 -20.16
CA ASN A 913 -24.98 -3.35 -20.50
C ASN A 913 -25.16 -3.00 -22.00
N THR A 914 -24.17 -3.31 -22.83
CA THR A 914 -24.20 -2.96 -24.27
C THR A 914 -24.98 -4.00 -25.08
N THR A 915 -25.91 -3.54 -25.93
CA THR A 915 -26.54 -4.41 -26.94
C THR A 915 -25.63 -4.47 -28.17
N GLY A 916 -24.53 -5.23 -28.12
CA GLY A 916 -23.56 -5.31 -29.23
C GLY A 916 -22.16 -5.78 -28.82
N LEU A 917 -21.19 -5.62 -29.73
CA LEU A 917 -19.77 -5.65 -29.36
C LEU A 917 -19.45 -4.39 -28.55
N SER A 918 -18.64 -4.52 -27.50
CA SER A 918 -18.17 -3.37 -26.72
C SER A 918 -17.33 -2.42 -27.57
N ALA A 919 -17.22 -1.14 -27.19
CA ALA A 919 -16.30 -0.20 -27.82
C ALA A 919 -14.88 -0.77 -27.94
N ARG A 920 -14.38 -1.39 -26.87
CA ARG A 920 -13.08 -2.07 -26.84
C ARG A 920 -12.96 -3.15 -27.91
N ALA A 921 -13.95 -4.05 -28.00
CA ALA A 921 -13.96 -5.09 -29.03
C ALA A 921 -14.01 -4.50 -30.43
N ARG A 922 -14.75 -3.40 -30.67
CA ARG A 922 -14.79 -2.75 -31.99
C ARG A 922 -13.47 -2.06 -32.35
N VAL A 923 -12.80 -1.42 -31.38
CA VAL A 923 -11.44 -0.87 -31.56
C VAL A 923 -10.47 -2.00 -31.93
N LEU A 924 -10.49 -3.12 -31.18
CA LEU A 924 -9.66 -4.29 -31.47
C LEU A 924 -9.98 -4.93 -32.82
N SER A 925 -11.26 -4.98 -33.22
CA SER A 925 -11.68 -5.52 -34.51
C SER A 925 -11.05 -4.75 -35.67
N ASP A 926 -11.08 -3.41 -35.63
CA ASP A 926 -10.48 -2.58 -36.67
C ASP A 926 -8.94 -2.72 -36.69
N ILE A 927 -8.30 -2.86 -35.53
CA ILE A 927 -6.87 -3.17 -35.44
C ILE A 927 -6.56 -4.51 -36.10
N PHE A 928 -7.30 -5.56 -35.78
CA PHE A 928 -7.11 -6.90 -36.34
C PHE A 928 -7.28 -6.93 -37.85
N ASP A 929 -8.30 -6.24 -38.37
CA ASP A 929 -8.51 -6.09 -39.81
C ASP A 929 -7.32 -5.39 -40.48
N ALA A 930 -6.76 -4.35 -39.85
CA ALA A 930 -5.64 -3.58 -40.37
C ALA A 930 -4.32 -4.38 -40.40
N ILE A 931 -4.06 -5.21 -39.38
CA ILE A 931 -2.82 -5.99 -39.25
C ILE A 931 -2.96 -7.46 -39.70
N GLY A 932 -4.14 -7.84 -40.19
CA GLY A 932 -4.40 -9.16 -40.79
C GLY A 932 -4.56 -10.31 -39.79
N ILE A 933 -4.98 -10.02 -38.56
CA ILE A 933 -5.37 -11.06 -37.60
C ILE A 933 -6.78 -11.56 -37.96
N VAL A 934 -6.94 -12.88 -38.10
CA VAL A 934 -8.22 -13.50 -38.44
C VAL A 934 -8.67 -14.38 -37.26
N PRO A 935 -9.71 -14.00 -36.50
CA PRO A 935 -10.24 -14.80 -35.41
C PRO A 935 -10.79 -16.16 -35.87
N GLY A 936 -10.73 -17.18 -35.01
CA GLY A 936 -11.21 -18.53 -35.31
C GLY A 936 -12.73 -18.65 -35.41
N SER A 937 -13.49 -17.67 -34.93
CA SER A 937 -14.95 -17.64 -34.98
C SER A 937 -15.51 -16.24 -35.25
N THR A 938 -16.80 -16.16 -35.60
CA THR A 938 -17.45 -14.87 -35.84
C THR A 938 -17.68 -14.11 -34.54
N PRO A 939 -17.49 -12.78 -34.52
CA PRO A 939 -17.73 -11.98 -33.33
C PRO A 939 -19.12 -12.22 -32.72
N THR A 940 -19.17 -12.47 -31.42
CA THR A 940 -20.40 -12.74 -30.67
C THR A 940 -20.68 -11.58 -29.69
N PRO A 941 -21.85 -10.92 -29.78
CA PRO A 941 -22.24 -9.91 -28.80
C PRO A 941 -22.35 -10.50 -27.40
N VAL A 942 -21.97 -9.74 -26.37
CA VAL A 942 -22.23 -10.15 -24.98
C VAL A 942 -23.74 -10.07 -24.72
N PRO A 943 -24.38 -11.14 -24.23
CA PRO A 943 -25.72 -11.01 -23.67
C PRO A 943 -25.63 -10.08 -22.47
N GLY A 944 -26.31 -8.94 -22.51
CA GLY A 944 -26.28 -8.00 -21.40
C GLY A 944 -26.60 -8.71 -20.08
N ALA A 945 -25.71 -8.62 -19.09
CA ALA A 945 -25.98 -9.18 -17.78
C ALA A 945 -26.91 -8.21 -17.07
N GLU A 946 -28.23 -8.47 -17.12
CA GLU A 946 -29.19 -7.65 -16.38
C GLU A 946 -28.81 -7.67 -14.90
N LYS A 947 -28.54 -6.50 -14.30
CA LYS A 947 -28.26 -6.37 -12.87
C LYS A 947 -29.55 -6.24 -12.08
N PHE A 948 -29.51 -6.64 -10.80
CA PHE A 948 -30.63 -6.39 -9.89
C PHE A 948 -30.74 -4.89 -9.65
N ALA A 949 -31.85 -4.29 -10.07
CA ALA A 949 -32.09 -2.86 -9.93
C ALA A 949 -33.55 -2.61 -9.55
N VAL A 950 -33.81 -1.57 -8.76
CA VAL A 950 -35.16 -1.12 -8.45
C VAL A 950 -35.24 0.40 -8.39
N SER A 951 -36.27 1.00 -8.99
CA SER A 951 -36.50 2.46 -9.01
C SER A 951 -37.99 2.76 -8.90
N ASN A 952 -38.34 3.96 -8.44
CA ASN A 952 -39.75 4.38 -8.39
C ASN A 952 -39.98 5.70 -9.14
N TYR A 953 -41.08 5.77 -9.89
CA TYR A 953 -41.51 6.99 -10.56
C TYR A 953 -43.06 7.06 -10.64
N PRO A 954 -43.68 8.23 -10.41
CA PRO A 954 -43.07 9.50 -10.00
C PRO A 954 -42.55 9.52 -8.56
N ASN A 955 -41.65 10.45 -8.23
CA ASN A 955 -41.19 10.72 -6.87
C ASN A 955 -40.83 12.23 -6.74
N PRO A 956 -41.57 13.05 -5.97
CA PRO A 956 -42.72 12.70 -5.13
C PRO A 956 -43.95 12.18 -5.92
N PHE A 957 -44.86 11.46 -5.24
CA PHE A 957 -46.05 10.87 -5.85
C PHE A 957 -47.35 11.17 -5.08
N ASN A 958 -48.50 11.11 -5.77
CA ASN A 958 -49.83 11.31 -5.19
C ASN A 958 -50.92 10.49 -5.93
N PRO A 959 -51.65 9.56 -5.28
CA PRO A 959 -51.24 8.77 -4.12
C PRO A 959 -50.47 7.51 -4.53
N ALA A 960 -50.19 7.30 -5.83
CA ALA A 960 -49.56 6.09 -6.34
C ALA A 960 -48.23 6.33 -7.09
N THR A 961 -47.26 5.43 -6.90
CA THR A 961 -46.00 5.36 -7.64
C THR A 961 -45.84 3.96 -8.24
N LYS A 962 -45.21 3.90 -9.41
CA LYS A 962 -44.73 2.64 -9.99
C LYS A 962 -43.34 2.37 -9.45
N ILE A 963 -43.12 1.19 -8.88
CA ILE A 963 -41.79 0.69 -8.48
C ILE A 963 -41.38 -0.36 -9.52
N SER A 964 -40.46 0.01 -10.40
CA SER A 964 -39.91 -0.87 -11.43
C SER A 964 -38.72 -1.64 -10.87
N TYR A 965 -38.61 -2.94 -11.19
CA TYR A 965 -37.49 -3.77 -10.79
C TYR A 965 -36.96 -4.60 -11.97
N THR A 966 -35.69 -4.94 -11.93
CA THR A 966 -34.98 -5.75 -12.92
C THR A 966 -34.35 -6.95 -12.20
N MET A 967 -34.57 -8.16 -12.72
CA MET A 967 -34.07 -9.41 -12.15
C MET A 967 -33.07 -10.08 -13.11
N PRO A 968 -31.80 -10.30 -12.70
CA PRO A 968 -30.78 -10.99 -13.52
C PRO A 968 -31.18 -12.41 -13.93
N LYS A 969 -31.86 -13.08 -13.01
CA LYS A 969 -32.29 -14.47 -13.11
C LYS A 969 -33.61 -14.61 -12.36
N ALA A 970 -34.47 -15.53 -12.83
CA ALA A 970 -35.68 -15.86 -12.11
C ALA A 970 -35.33 -16.38 -10.71
N GLY A 971 -36.05 -15.90 -9.69
CA GLY A 971 -35.75 -16.22 -8.30
C GLY A 971 -36.70 -15.58 -7.31
N HIS A 972 -36.48 -15.84 -6.02
CA HIS A 972 -37.29 -15.28 -4.95
C HIS A 972 -36.89 -13.82 -4.67
N MET A 973 -37.85 -12.90 -4.70
CA MET A 973 -37.66 -11.49 -4.39
C MET A 973 -38.64 -11.06 -3.29
N THR A 974 -38.18 -10.17 -2.40
CA THR A 974 -39.08 -9.42 -1.50
C THR A 974 -38.96 -7.93 -1.77
N LEU A 975 -40.08 -7.23 -1.83
CA LEU A 975 -40.15 -5.77 -1.93
C LEU A 975 -41.06 -5.23 -0.83
N LYS A 976 -40.50 -4.49 0.13
CA LYS A 976 -41.17 -4.04 1.35
C LYS A 976 -41.04 -2.52 1.51
N VAL A 977 -42.09 -1.85 1.97
CA VAL A 977 -42.13 -0.41 2.24
C VAL A 977 -42.09 -0.17 3.75
N TYR A 978 -41.26 0.76 4.21
CA TYR A 978 -41.07 1.15 5.60
C TYR A 978 -41.31 2.66 5.79
N ASN A 979 -41.69 3.05 7.00
CA ASN A 979 -41.72 4.47 7.40
C ASN A 979 -40.35 4.91 7.96
N VAL A 980 -40.20 6.21 8.26
CA VAL A 980 -38.96 6.78 8.83
C VAL A 980 -38.54 6.22 10.19
N ARG A 981 -39.39 5.43 10.87
CA ARG A 981 -39.07 4.75 12.13
C ARG A 981 -38.63 3.30 11.91
N GLY A 982 -38.39 2.90 10.66
CA GLY A 982 -38.08 1.50 10.29
C GLY A 982 -39.26 0.54 10.42
N GLN A 983 -40.49 1.03 10.63
CA GLN A 983 -41.65 0.16 10.79
C GLN A 983 -42.17 -0.28 9.41
N LEU A 984 -42.41 -1.58 9.24
CA LEU A 984 -42.97 -2.14 8.01
C LEU A 984 -44.39 -1.60 7.76
N VAL A 985 -44.55 -0.94 6.62
CA VAL A 985 -45.81 -0.35 6.16
C VAL A 985 -46.57 -1.32 5.27
N LYS A 986 -45.93 -1.83 4.21
CA LYS A 986 -46.56 -2.72 3.22
C LYS A 986 -45.55 -3.69 2.61
N THR A 987 -45.93 -4.94 2.42
CA THR A 987 -45.18 -5.89 1.58
C THR A 987 -45.82 -5.88 0.20
N LEU A 988 -45.05 -5.52 -0.83
CA LEU A 988 -45.52 -5.42 -2.21
C LEU A 988 -45.24 -6.71 -3.00
N ILE A 989 -44.07 -7.32 -2.76
CA ILE A 989 -43.66 -8.59 -3.36
C ILE A 989 -43.05 -9.45 -2.25
N ASP A 990 -43.41 -10.73 -2.22
CA ASP A 990 -42.77 -11.77 -1.41
C ASP A 990 -43.01 -13.10 -2.11
N GLY A 991 -42.14 -13.43 -3.08
CA GLY A 991 -42.35 -14.60 -3.93
C GLY A 991 -41.39 -14.72 -5.11
N GLN A 992 -41.64 -15.72 -5.96
CA GLN A 992 -40.86 -15.99 -7.17
C GLN A 992 -41.21 -14.99 -8.28
N VAL A 993 -40.20 -14.37 -8.89
CA VAL A 993 -40.32 -13.46 -10.04
C VAL A 993 -39.47 -13.98 -11.20
N ALA A 994 -39.88 -13.67 -12.43
CA ALA A 994 -39.12 -14.03 -13.63
C ALA A 994 -37.84 -13.17 -13.77
N ALA A 995 -36.90 -13.63 -14.59
CA ALA A 995 -35.81 -12.77 -15.06
C ALA A 995 -36.37 -11.67 -15.98
N GLY A 996 -35.71 -10.51 -16.03
CA GLY A 996 -36.12 -9.35 -16.82
C GLY A 996 -36.66 -8.20 -15.98
N THR A 997 -37.14 -7.16 -16.67
CA THR A 997 -37.71 -5.96 -16.06
C THR A 997 -39.24 -6.05 -15.92
N ASP A 998 -39.76 -5.78 -14.72
CA ASP A 998 -41.19 -5.74 -14.41
C ASP A 998 -41.48 -4.65 -13.35
N PHE A 999 -42.70 -4.52 -12.86
CA PHE A 999 -43.07 -3.47 -11.90
C PHE A 999 -44.23 -3.82 -10.99
N VAL A 1000 -44.32 -3.11 -9.85
CA VAL A 1000 -45.46 -3.13 -8.94
C VAL A 1000 -45.90 -1.72 -8.57
N MET A 1001 -47.19 -1.54 -8.29
CA MET A 1001 -47.75 -0.26 -7.87
C MET A 1001 -47.84 -0.20 -6.34
N TRP A 1002 -47.40 0.92 -5.76
CA TRP A 1002 -47.77 1.27 -4.39
C TRP A 1002 -48.70 2.48 -4.40
N ASP A 1003 -49.82 2.36 -3.70
CA ASP A 1003 -50.96 3.29 -3.66
C ASP A 1003 -51.05 4.10 -2.36
N GLY A 1004 -49.96 4.13 -1.57
CA GLY A 1004 -49.94 4.87 -0.31
C GLY A 1004 -50.84 4.26 0.78
N THR A 1005 -51.05 2.94 0.75
CA THR A 1005 -51.70 2.19 1.85
C THR A 1005 -50.70 1.31 2.61
N ASN A 1006 -51.07 0.88 3.81
CA ASN A 1006 -50.38 -0.15 4.57
C ASN A 1006 -50.92 -1.57 4.24
N ASN A 1007 -50.38 -2.61 4.89
CA ASN A 1007 -50.81 -4.02 4.76
C ASN A 1007 -52.29 -4.26 5.16
N GLN A 1008 -52.92 -3.35 5.89
CA GLN A 1008 -54.35 -3.44 6.26
C GLN A 1008 -55.25 -2.72 5.24
N GLY A 1009 -54.70 -2.23 4.13
CA GLY A 1009 -55.43 -1.44 3.14
C GLY A 1009 -55.76 -0.01 3.60
N SER A 1010 -55.24 0.42 4.76
CA SER A 1010 -55.46 1.76 5.29
C SER A 1010 -54.46 2.76 4.71
N ASN A 1011 -54.95 3.94 4.34
CA ASN A 1011 -54.14 5.06 3.89
C ASN A 1011 -53.07 5.46 4.92
N VAL A 1012 -51.82 5.63 4.48
CA VAL A 1012 -50.74 6.17 5.33
C VAL A 1012 -50.64 7.70 5.23
N ALA A 1013 -49.96 8.37 6.15
CA ALA A 1013 -49.82 9.83 6.13
C ALA A 1013 -48.91 10.32 4.99
N SER A 1014 -49.06 11.57 4.54
CA SER A 1014 -48.03 12.20 3.70
C SER A 1014 -46.70 12.23 4.44
N GLY A 1015 -45.60 12.02 3.73
CA GLY A 1015 -44.28 11.95 4.34
C GLY A 1015 -43.28 11.13 3.53
N VAL A 1016 -42.12 10.91 4.13
CA VAL A 1016 -41.03 10.11 3.57
C VAL A 1016 -41.23 8.64 3.95
N TYR A 1017 -41.03 7.77 2.96
CA TYR A 1017 -41.05 6.32 3.10
C TYR A 1017 -39.81 5.75 2.40
N PHE A 1018 -39.42 4.54 2.79
CA PHE A 1018 -38.35 3.80 2.15
C PHE A 1018 -38.91 2.49 1.61
N TYR A 1019 -38.40 1.99 0.49
CA TYR A 1019 -38.64 0.61 0.09
C TYR A 1019 -37.33 -0.16 0.01
N GLU A 1020 -37.36 -1.42 0.45
CA GLU A 1020 -36.27 -2.38 0.36
C GLU A 1020 -36.67 -3.47 -0.63
N ALA A 1021 -35.85 -3.68 -1.66
CA ALA A 1021 -35.91 -4.82 -2.54
C ALA A 1021 -34.77 -5.79 -2.19
N ARG A 1022 -35.07 -7.09 -2.05
CA ARG A 1022 -34.10 -8.12 -1.72
C ARG A 1022 -34.26 -9.34 -2.62
N SER A 1023 -33.16 -9.84 -3.18
CA SER A 1023 -33.09 -11.06 -3.98
C SER A 1023 -31.73 -11.73 -3.81
N GLY A 1024 -31.69 -12.89 -3.14
CA GLY A 1024 -30.44 -13.52 -2.71
C GLY A 1024 -29.61 -12.58 -1.83
N ASN A 1025 -28.38 -12.29 -2.26
CA ASN A 1025 -27.46 -11.36 -1.58
C ASN A 1025 -27.65 -9.89 -2.01
N ASN A 1026 -28.50 -9.61 -3.01
CA ASN A 1026 -28.72 -8.24 -3.47
C ASN A 1026 -29.79 -7.56 -2.61
N VAL A 1027 -29.46 -6.39 -2.05
CA VAL A 1027 -30.37 -5.53 -1.29
C VAL A 1027 -30.27 -4.12 -1.84
N GLN A 1028 -31.41 -3.50 -2.17
CA GLN A 1028 -31.44 -2.10 -2.60
C GLN A 1028 -32.55 -1.37 -1.84
N VAL A 1029 -32.19 -0.23 -1.23
CA VAL A 1029 -33.10 0.62 -0.45
C VAL A 1029 -33.18 2.00 -1.10
N ASN A 1030 -34.40 2.49 -1.33
CA ASN A 1030 -34.61 3.80 -1.97
C ASN A 1030 -35.71 4.60 -1.26
N LYS A 1031 -35.58 5.92 -1.31
CA LYS A 1031 -36.47 6.89 -0.66
C LYS A 1031 -37.63 7.30 -1.58
N MET A 1032 -38.85 7.35 -1.05
CA MET A 1032 -40.05 7.86 -1.73
C MET A 1032 -40.74 8.94 -0.89
N ALA A 1033 -41.27 9.97 -1.55
CA ALA A 1033 -42.05 11.03 -0.91
C ALA A 1033 -43.52 10.96 -1.35
N LEU A 1034 -44.41 10.66 -0.41
CA LEU A 1034 -45.86 10.68 -0.61
C LEU A 1034 -46.41 12.07 -0.27
N VAL A 1035 -47.01 12.73 -1.24
CA VAL A 1035 -47.72 14.01 -1.06
C VAL A 1035 -49.21 13.73 -1.25
N LYS A 1036 -50.06 14.16 -0.31
CA LYS A 1036 -51.53 14.00 -0.45
C LYS A 1036 -52.18 15.33 -0.70
#